data_AF-A0A3T0JZ13-F1
#
_entry.id   AF-A0A3T0JZ13-F1
#
_cell.length_a   1.000
_cell.length_b   1.000
_cell.length_c   1.000
_cell.angle_alpha   90.00
_cell.angle_beta   90.00
_cell.angle_gamma   90.00
#
_symmetry.space_group_name_H-M   'P 1'
#
loop_
_entity.id
_entity.type
_entity.pdbx_description
1 polymer ?
#
loop_
_entity_poly.entity_id
_entity_poly.type
_entity_poly.pdbx_seq_one_letter_code
_entity_poly.pdbx_strand_id
1 'polypeptide(L)'
;MAKTRLRPAAELYERLFATRTRRKKYPALHTYLTQGGSIFPLVEKGVDSLVKDYRMSREDAQAFLRQASSMAIYIRRRFIEHTLTYTEQQTPGKALKKPASSALSSLVEGPTFEKLFKPNFIGSCPPNALESLWGPVAYLVELFQWISKRIEPIGDIEDKYKLHVRRSDLNELVVDANAVFQPVSAVEIINNALEAFIKKHGTLTDLVEALLTARYPNDLPWFQHWSTLDGVAEHLGMSVGNFVFTVDLLSPYFLQSEAWGADADRALAHSSRLGPYQRTLLTEARVAHAVRKAFFDENYGCEGDEGYKTLNQLPTFGMQTGLDPAGIEALLSIKASAPRRSVNVKFADNPPVGPESHLFGSVYINAGASPPVGIAEESDGLQTLTIVPESPATDKDLERFDRLNRKIRLNKWFGLRSFEVDSLLVAAIRAEEQGGLAPGQWWITDNVVHALGLFQLLRENYGCKPMDFVAFLHEMSVYGVENELSLFDRVFNADGDYRRALVLDGASFTAIPAVGSNDLTVNQLCNGLQIDPLTYGYLALAIAKAQGLGDNLERTPAVVSAFYRLVKLARLMSLTPIELVLMLTLFADDDKWLNGLAGVPQIHGQSSETRDVLNIIYAVHECVRWCKDRQLPVLTMLQMVAQPQVSGAASEAQRQMFDKVISLLPAARLTNAGLLMADVPPTPAGNWLHFLKSVADPSGLVRPLGYSEAQYLWEARVRLNQAVLDGLPAMAAEVRAPIVEKMLGVLLQAREAQASVAKEALAVFTSLDSERAMGVLAWANTTVFLILREITAHVGASVQDGPRPRAVDNPLLSRLANVQRLGEVVTQLHLSAAVMRDYLDYGYRAWLGQADKYQFSMSTLYDLTVLGRAFEMSDQPEEKLLHYLRTVDQLPGNIAGDSLWLAQEAGYILLAGFFQWSVTQVRECVHHIDPSDTKILKTLRQLDLLMRIRTLAEQSGMDAQTILRLGRLPASIDKAAYAEAAERALLSQSETLVLDRQPPGEVEQLIVRTCTVDNSTVVANKKDAKSIYTVTLKNSEGSPLKGVRVFWQAILGTIQTLSTDDNGVLKAEFIPGSVLGSETPTYWLDLFQPLDASEIHVVPDPKSLFFSGPFSSPIPLEAVRAGAEVQLFATLKDEFKNLGPDQLVNWFSEPAEGDESKPIIIRPASDVSTDQSGLTTVFVHAPEGGTFTFEVRSQSSDKTLFFGPITFLPPG
;
A
#
# COMPACT_ATOMS: atom_id res chain seq x y z
N MET A 1 59.16 88.70 -26.43
CA MET A 1 58.49 88.61 -25.12
C MET A 1 57.43 87.52 -25.16
N ALA A 2 57.80 86.28 -24.83
CA ALA A 2 56.85 85.19 -24.67
C ALA A 2 56.39 85.17 -23.21
N LYS A 3 55.13 85.56 -22.94
CA LYS A 3 54.53 85.37 -21.62
C LYS A 3 54.55 83.88 -21.31
N THR A 4 55.25 83.48 -20.25
CA THR A 4 55.22 82.13 -19.68
C THR A 4 53.76 81.76 -19.46
N ARG A 5 53.20 80.89 -20.30
CA ARG A 5 51.81 80.43 -20.15
C ARG A 5 51.72 79.65 -18.85
N LEU A 6 51.07 80.24 -17.85
CA LEU A 6 50.73 79.55 -16.61
C LEU A 6 49.90 78.31 -16.95
N ARG A 7 50.10 77.22 -16.20
CA ARG A 7 49.26 76.03 -16.36
C ARG A 7 47.80 76.41 -16.06
N PRO A 8 46.81 75.86 -16.76
CA PRO A 8 45.42 76.30 -16.62
C PRO A 8 44.87 76.19 -15.18
N ALA A 9 45.39 75.25 -14.38
CA ALA A 9 45.06 75.10 -12.96
C ALA A 9 45.59 76.25 -12.09
N ALA A 10 46.81 76.71 -12.35
CA ALA A 10 47.41 77.87 -11.70
C ALA A 10 46.73 79.16 -12.16
N GLU A 11 46.33 79.24 -13.44
CA GLU A 11 45.57 80.37 -13.98
C GLU A 11 44.17 80.48 -13.34
N LEU A 12 43.48 79.36 -13.12
CA LEU A 12 42.20 79.31 -12.40
C LEU A 12 42.32 79.81 -10.95
N TYR A 13 43.36 79.37 -10.24
CA TYR A 13 43.67 79.88 -8.89
C TYR A 13 43.95 81.39 -8.90
N GLU A 14 44.71 81.88 -9.89
CA GLU A 14 45.01 83.31 -10.02
C GLU A 14 43.80 84.17 -10.38
N ARG A 15 42.83 83.63 -11.13
CA ARG A 15 41.58 84.31 -11.51
C ARG A 15 40.59 84.40 -10.36
N LEU A 16 40.42 83.31 -9.61
CA LEU A 16 39.54 83.28 -8.43
C LEU A 16 40.06 84.16 -7.29
N PHE A 17 41.39 84.21 -7.11
CA PHE A 17 42.05 85.06 -6.12
C PHE A 17 42.79 86.21 -6.82
N ALA A 18 42.04 87.17 -7.37
CA ALA A 18 42.58 88.22 -8.23
C ALA A 18 43.59 89.18 -7.56
N THR A 19 43.47 89.45 -6.25
CA THR A 19 44.35 90.36 -5.51
C THR A 19 45.59 89.66 -4.95
N ARG A 20 46.76 90.33 -5.03
CA ARG A 20 48.07 89.79 -4.58
C ARG A 20 48.08 89.34 -3.10
N THR A 21 47.31 90.02 -2.25
CA THR A 21 47.07 89.67 -0.84
C THR A 21 46.24 88.40 -0.68
N ARG A 22 45.19 88.18 -1.50
CA ARG A 22 44.39 86.95 -1.48
C ARG A 22 45.16 85.74 -2.02
N ARG A 23 46.05 85.90 -3.01
CA ARG A 23 46.88 84.80 -3.56
C ARG A 23 47.84 84.19 -2.54
N LYS A 24 48.36 85.01 -1.61
CA LYS A 24 49.23 84.57 -0.51
C LYS A 24 48.48 83.94 0.66
N LYS A 25 47.14 83.99 0.68
CA LYS A 25 46.31 83.50 1.78
C LYS A 25 46.39 81.97 1.92
N TYR A 26 46.56 81.24 0.82
CA TYR A 26 46.64 79.77 0.79
C TYR A 26 47.91 79.29 0.05
N PRO A 27 49.11 79.48 0.64
CA PRO A 27 50.39 79.26 -0.04
C PRO A 27 50.63 77.78 -0.40
N ALA A 28 50.09 76.85 0.40
CA ALA A 28 50.20 75.41 0.16
C ALA A 28 49.49 74.99 -1.14
N LEU A 29 48.28 75.50 -1.39
CA LEU A 29 47.52 75.20 -2.61
C LEU A 29 48.18 75.82 -3.84
N HIS A 30 48.68 77.05 -3.72
CA HIS A 30 49.41 77.72 -4.79
C HIS A 30 50.69 76.96 -5.16
N THR A 31 51.44 76.48 -4.17
CA THR A 31 52.67 75.68 -4.37
C THR A 31 52.36 74.34 -5.04
N TYR A 32 51.32 73.65 -4.59
CA TYR A 32 50.86 72.40 -5.20
C TYR A 32 50.50 72.57 -6.69
N LEU A 33 49.72 73.60 -7.04
CA LEU A 33 49.31 73.85 -8.43
C LEU A 33 50.47 74.32 -9.32
N THR A 34 51.42 75.09 -8.78
CA THR A 34 52.58 75.58 -9.53
C THR A 34 53.64 74.50 -9.77
N GLN A 35 53.80 73.56 -8.84
CA GLN A 35 54.64 72.36 -9.01
C GLN A 35 54.04 71.31 -9.95
N GLY A 36 52.84 71.58 -10.49
CA GLY A 36 52.19 70.72 -11.46
C GLY A 36 51.19 69.72 -10.87
N GLY A 37 50.72 69.96 -9.65
CA GLY A 37 49.65 69.20 -9.03
C GLY A 37 48.37 69.19 -9.86
N SER A 38 47.69 68.05 -9.86
CA SER A 38 46.44 67.84 -10.60
C SER A 38 45.24 68.44 -9.85
N ILE A 39 44.25 68.93 -10.59
CA ILE A 39 42.97 69.41 -10.04
C ILE A 39 42.07 68.23 -9.63
N PHE A 40 42.20 67.07 -10.26
CA PHE A 40 41.32 65.92 -10.00
C PHE A 40 41.34 65.46 -8.53
N PRO A 41 42.50 65.28 -7.86
CA PRO A 41 42.55 64.96 -6.42
C PRO A 41 41.93 66.03 -5.51
N LEU A 42 41.96 67.30 -5.94
CA LEU A 42 41.38 68.40 -5.17
C LEU A 42 39.84 68.43 -5.28
N VAL A 43 39.31 68.08 -6.45
CA VAL A 43 37.87 67.94 -6.69
C VAL A 43 37.32 66.70 -5.96
N GLU A 44 38.05 65.59 -6.01
CA GLU A 44 37.64 64.30 -5.45
C GLU A 44 37.55 64.29 -3.92
N LYS A 45 38.41 65.08 -3.24
CA LYS A 45 38.45 65.18 -1.78
C LYS A 45 37.44 66.17 -1.19
N GLY A 46 36.78 66.99 -2.01
CA GLY A 46 35.70 67.87 -1.56
C GLY A 46 36.16 69.12 -0.78
N VAL A 47 35.17 69.90 -0.33
CA VAL A 47 35.37 71.20 0.34
C VAL A 47 36.06 71.03 1.69
N ASP A 48 35.67 70.03 2.48
CA ASP A 48 36.16 69.88 3.86
C ASP A 48 37.65 69.49 3.91
N SER A 49 38.16 68.74 2.92
CA SER A 49 39.61 68.48 2.78
C SER A 49 40.38 69.72 2.32
N LEU A 50 39.83 70.58 1.45
CA LEU A 50 40.47 71.85 1.09
C LEU A 50 40.55 72.80 2.29
N VAL A 51 39.53 72.78 3.15
CA VAL A 51 39.51 73.52 4.42
C VAL A 51 40.54 72.93 5.39
N LYS A 52 40.65 71.60 5.52
CA LYS A 52 41.56 70.93 6.46
C LYS A 52 43.03 70.96 6.02
N ASP A 53 43.33 70.52 4.81
CA ASP A 53 44.70 70.27 4.32
C ASP A 53 45.37 71.56 3.81
N TYR A 54 44.58 72.48 3.24
CA TYR A 54 45.07 73.73 2.66
C TYR A 54 44.64 74.98 3.45
N ARG A 55 43.98 74.78 4.61
CA ARG A 55 43.52 75.85 5.52
C ARG A 55 42.66 76.91 4.84
N MET A 56 41.85 76.50 3.85
CA MET A 56 40.95 77.40 3.14
C MET A 56 39.72 77.78 3.97
N SER A 57 39.16 78.98 3.76
CA SER A 57 37.80 79.25 4.26
C SER A 57 36.78 78.42 3.46
N ARG A 58 35.66 78.04 4.09
CA ARG A 58 34.64 77.17 3.48
C ARG A 58 34.05 77.77 2.21
N GLU A 59 33.82 79.09 2.19
CA GLU A 59 33.33 79.83 1.03
C GLU A 59 34.34 79.84 -0.12
N ASP A 60 35.62 80.13 0.18
CA ASP A 60 36.69 80.17 -0.83
C ASP A 60 36.95 78.76 -1.40
N ALA A 61 36.86 77.73 -0.55
CA ALA A 61 36.98 76.34 -0.96
C ALA A 61 35.82 75.92 -1.89
N GLN A 62 34.57 76.30 -1.59
CA GLN A 62 33.42 76.04 -2.47
C GLN A 62 33.54 76.75 -3.82
N ALA A 63 33.95 78.02 -3.83
CA ALA A 63 34.12 78.80 -5.05
C ALA A 63 35.22 78.21 -5.95
N PHE A 64 36.35 77.81 -5.34
CA PHE A 64 37.43 77.12 -6.03
C PHE A 64 37.00 75.77 -6.59
N LEU A 65 36.34 74.95 -5.77
CA LEU A 65 35.91 73.61 -6.15
C LEU A 65 34.88 73.65 -7.29
N ARG A 66 33.96 74.62 -7.31
CA ARG A 66 33.01 74.80 -8.43
C ARG A 66 33.71 75.00 -9.78
N GLN A 67 34.72 75.86 -9.84
CA GLN A 67 35.46 76.08 -11.10
C GLN A 67 36.44 74.94 -11.42
N ALA A 68 37.05 74.35 -10.39
CA ALA A 68 37.89 73.16 -10.53
C ALA A 68 37.10 71.98 -11.10
N SER A 69 35.87 71.76 -10.63
CA SER A 69 34.95 70.74 -11.13
C SER A 69 34.53 70.98 -12.57
N SER A 70 34.17 72.22 -12.94
CA SER A 70 33.80 72.52 -14.33
C SER A 70 34.97 72.28 -15.29
N MET A 71 36.19 72.63 -14.86
CA MET A 71 37.41 72.35 -15.62
C MET A 71 37.71 70.85 -15.71
N ALA A 72 37.55 70.10 -14.63
CA ALA A 72 37.71 68.64 -14.62
C ALA A 72 36.71 67.95 -15.56
N ILE A 73 35.44 68.38 -15.53
CA ILE A 73 34.39 67.88 -16.43
C ILE A 73 34.72 68.19 -17.90
N TYR A 74 35.18 69.41 -18.19
CA TYR A 74 35.59 69.81 -19.55
C TYR A 74 36.73 68.93 -20.09
N ILE A 75 37.77 68.72 -19.28
CA ILE A 75 38.92 67.88 -19.66
C ILE A 75 38.47 66.43 -19.86
N ARG A 76 37.65 65.89 -18.96
CA ARG A 76 37.09 64.54 -19.08
C ARG A 76 36.26 64.38 -20.36
N ARG A 77 35.40 65.35 -20.68
CA ARG A 77 34.57 65.36 -21.90
C ARG A 77 35.43 65.38 -23.16
N ARG A 78 36.43 66.27 -23.23
CA ARG A 78 37.38 66.34 -24.36
C ARG A 78 38.12 65.01 -24.55
N PHE A 79 38.50 64.35 -23.46
CA PHE A 79 39.15 63.05 -23.51
C PHE A 79 38.20 61.97 -24.04
N ILE A 80 36.96 61.89 -23.53
CA ILE A 80 35.94 60.94 -24.02
C ILE A 80 35.63 61.16 -25.50
N GLU A 81 35.40 62.41 -25.92
CA GLU A 81 35.12 62.77 -27.32
C GLU A 81 36.28 62.36 -28.26
N HIS A 82 37.53 62.56 -27.83
CA HIS A 82 38.71 62.13 -28.57
C HIS A 82 38.87 60.60 -28.63
N THR A 83 38.48 59.88 -27.57
CA THR A 83 38.59 58.41 -27.50
C THR A 83 37.52 57.74 -28.36
N LEU A 84 36.28 58.24 -28.35
CA LEU A 84 35.18 57.75 -29.18
C LEU A 84 35.42 57.96 -30.68
N THR A 85 35.91 59.14 -31.07
CA THR A 85 36.23 59.45 -32.48
C THR A 85 37.41 58.65 -33.04
N TYR A 86 38.31 58.13 -32.19
CA TYR A 86 39.42 57.27 -32.58
C TYR A 86 39.01 55.79 -32.68
N THR A 87 38.11 55.32 -31.80
CA THR A 87 37.69 53.91 -31.74
C THR A 87 36.75 53.52 -32.89
N GLU A 88 35.93 54.45 -33.38
CA GLU A 88 35.11 54.26 -34.60
C GLU A 88 35.96 54.02 -35.87
N GLN A 89 37.26 54.36 -35.85
CA GLN A 89 38.16 54.23 -37.00
C GLN A 89 38.86 52.85 -37.07
N GLN A 90 38.70 51.98 -36.09
CA GLN A 90 39.38 50.67 -36.03
C GLN A 90 38.42 49.47 -35.86
N THR A 91 37.24 49.49 -36.49
CA THR A 91 36.48 48.24 -36.69
C THR A 91 37.10 47.41 -37.82
N PRO A 92 37.58 46.18 -37.58
CA PRO A 92 38.16 45.35 -38.62
C PRO A 92 37.05 44.82 -39.54
N GLY A 93 37.05 45.24 -40.82
CA GLY A 93 36.18 44.67 -41.85
C GLY A 93 35.45 45.64 -42.78
N LYS A 94 35.52 46.96 -42.58
CA LYS A 94 34.96 47.94 -43.55
C LYS A 94 35.97 49.05 -43.86
N ALA A 95 36.63 48.95 -45.00
CA ALA A 95 37.34 50.07 -45.62
C ALA A 95 36.30 51.09 -46.12
N LEU A 96 36.02 52.13 -45.33
CA LEU A 96 35.21 53.27 -45.75
C LEU A 96 36.01 54.57 -45.63
N LYS A 97 36.14 55.21 -46.79
CA LYS A 97 36.78 56.48 -47.15
C LYS A 97 36.99 57.48 -46.00
N LYS A 98 38.26 57.81 -45.73
CA LYS A 98 38.66 59.08 -45.11
C LYS A 98 38.07 60.26 -45.91
N PRO A 99 37.32 61.21 -45.31
CA PRO A 99 37.27 62.55 -45.84
C PRO A 99 38.65 63.18 -45.62
N ALA A 100 39.22 63.71 -46.68
CA ALA A 100 40.50 64.41 -46.63
C ALA A 100 40.42 65.60 -45.66
N SER A 101 41.30 65.58 -44.65
CA SER A 101 42.04 66.75 -44.14
C SER A 101 41.24 67.97 -43.66
N SER A 102 41.24 68.29 -42.36
CA SER A 102 42.33 69.11 -41.80
C SER A 102 43.67 68.36 -41.74
N ALA A 103 44.48 68.51 -42.78
CA ALA A 103 45.83 67.94 -42.93
C ALA A 103 46.86 68.66 -42.03
N LEU A 104 46.44 69.64 -41.25
CA LEU A 104 47.29 70.34 -40.28
C LEU A 104 47.29 69.66 -38.91
N SER A 105 46.26 68.87 -38.56
CA SER A 105 46.18 68.20 -37.25
C SER A 105 46.86 66.82 -37.22
N SER A 106 47.29 66.28 -38.37
CA SER A 106 48.02 65.01 -38.47
C SER A 106 49.55 65.17 -38.53
N LEU A 107 50.05 66.40 -38.67
CA LEU A 107 51.48 66.74 -38.70
C LEU A 107 52.07 66.99 -37.31
N VAL A 108 51.21 67.20 -36.32
CA VAL A 108 51.59 67.14 -34.90
C VAL A 108 51.20 65.75 -34.44
N GLU A 109 52.16 64.95 -33.95
CA GLU A 109 51.82 63.74 -33.21
C GLU A 109 50.93 64.15 -32.04
N GLY A 110 49.63 63.98 -32.23
CA GLY A 110 48.66 64.20 -31.17
C GLY A 110 49.04 63.33 -29.97
N PRO A 111 48.64 63.74 -28.76
CA PRO A 111 48.96 62.97 -27.59
C PRO A 111 48.22 61.62 -27.66
N THR A 112 48.92 60.56 -28.08
CA THR A 112 48.38 59.20 -28.12
C THR A 112 48.26 58.66 -26.70
N PHE A 113 47.28 57.80 -26.46
CA PHE A 113 47.05 57.18 -25.15
C PHE A 113 48.35 56.56 -24.59
N GLU A 114 49.11 55.88 -25.46
CA GLU A 114 50.39 55.26 -25.13
C GLU A 114 51.47 56.26 -24.70
N LYS A 115 51.53 57.44 -25.33
CA LYS A 115 52.51 58.49 -24.99
C LYS A 115 52.11 59.29 -23.75
N LEU A 116 50.82 59.50 -23.53
CA LEU A 116 50.29 60.25 -22.39
C LEU A 116 50.33 59.44 -21.09
N PHE A 117 49.99 58.15 -21.16
CA PHE A 117 49.71 57.35 -19.96
C PHE A 117 50.65 56.15 -19.79
N LYS A 118 51.53 55.86 -20.76
CA LYS A 118 52.48 54.73 -20.72
C LYS A 118 51.86 53.44 -20.16
N PRO A 119 50.78 52.93 -20.78
CA PRO A 119 50.05 51.78 -20.27
C PRO A 119 50.94 50.52 -20.26
N ASN A 120 50.88 49.77 -19.17
CA ASN A 120 51.58 48.50 -19.04
C ASN A 120 50.78 47.39 -19.75
N PHE A 121 51.00 47.22 -21.05
CA PHE A 121 50.33 46.18 -21.85
C PHE A 121 50.65 44.75 -21.39
N ILE A 122 51.84 44.53 -20.81
CA ILE A 122 52.23 43.22 -20.26
C ILE A 122 51.41 42.88 -19.02
N GLY A 123 50.97 43.88 -18.26
CA GLY A 123 50.03 43.75 -17.13
C GLY A 123 48.57 43.97 -17.49
N SER A 124 48.21 43.92 -18.78
CA SER A 124 46.80 44.03 -19.21
C SER A 124 46.14 42.66 -19.16
N CYS A 125 45.00 42.60 -18.46
CA CYS A 125 44.19 41.40 -18.33
C CYS A 125 42.96 41.48 -19.25
N PRO A 126 42.35 40.34 -19.62
CA PRO A 126 41.09 40.35 -20.37
C PRO A 126 39.97 41.03 -19.56
N PRO A 127 38.93 41.58 -20.22
CA PRO A 127 37.91 42.40 -19.56
C PRO A 127 37.18 41.70 -18.41
N ASN A 128 37.06 40.36 -18.48
CA ASN A 128 36.41 39.52 -17.46
C ASN A 128 37.39 38.89 -16.47
N ALA A 129 38.68 39.25 -16.49
CA ALA A 129 39.61 38.80 -15.45
C ALA A 129 39.30 39.47 -14.11
N LEU A 130 39.60 38.77 -13.01
CA LEU A 130 39.46 39.31 -11.65
C LEU A 130 40.34 40.56 -11.44
N GLU A 131 41.49 40.60 -12.11
CA GLU A 131 42.47 41.70 -12.09
C GLU A 131 42.02 42.92 -12.90
N SER A 132 40.88 42.85 -13.57
CA SER A 132 40.36 43.94 -14.41
C SER A 132 40.03 45.14 -13.55
N LEU A 133 40.71 46.26 -13.82
CA LEU A 133 40.46 47.56 -13.20
C LEU A 133 39.03 48.08 -13.40
N TRP A 134 38.32 47.56 -14.40
CA TRP A 134 36.95 47.94 -14.74
C TRP A 134 35.94 46.80 -14.51
N GLY A 135 36.40 45.70 -13.91
CA GLY A 135 35.56 44.55 -13.58
C GLY A 135 34.73 44.76 -12.30
N PRO A 136 33.79 43.84 -12.03
CA PRO A 136 32.94 43.90 -10.83
C PRO A 136 33.74 43.83 -9.53
N VAL A 137 34.88 43.12 -9.52
CA VAL A 137 35.78 43.01 -8.37
C VAL A 137 36.41 44.36 -8.02
N ALA A 138 36.94 45.08 -9.02
CA ALA A 138 37.52 46.40 -8.80
C ALA A 138 36.47 47.38 -8.27
N TYR A 139 35.23 47.30 -8.77
CA TYR A 139 34.12 48.10 -8.26
C TYR A 139 33.77 47.78 -6.80
N LEU A 140 33.68 46.49 -6.43
CA LEU A 140 33.44 46.06 -5.06
C LEU A 140 34.53 46.57 -4.09
N VAL A 141 35.81 46.42 -4.47
CA VAL A 141 36.94 46.89 -3.66
C VAL A 141 36.90 48.40 -3.48
N GLU A 142 36.59 49.16 -4.54
CA GLU A 142 36.44 50.61 -4.46
C GLU A 142 35.30 51.01 -3.52
N LEU A 143 34.14 50.34 -3.58
CA LEU A 143 33.03 50.58 -2.66
C LEU A 143 33.42 50.30 -1.20
N PHE A 144 34.09 49.17 -0.94
CA PHE A 144 34.54 48.81 0.40
C PHE A 144 35.54 49.84 0.96
N GLN A 145 36.50 50.28 0.15
CA GLN A 145 37.43 51.34 0.52
C GLN A 145 36.73 52.68 0.72
N TRP A 146 35.71 52.98 -0.08
CA TRP A 146 34.95 54.22 0.03
C TRP A 146 34.18 54.29 1.35
N ILE A 147 33.53 53.20 1.75
CA ILE A 147 32.83 53.08 3.04
C ILE A 147 33.83 53.25 4.20
N SER A 148 34.93 52.48 4.18
CA SER A 148 35.93 52.48 5.26
C SER A 148 36.68 53.81 5.39
N LYS A 149 37.02 54.49 4.28
CA LYS A 149 37.84 55.70 4.29
C LYS A 149 37.04 57.00 4.30
N ARG A 150 35.78 57.00 3.82
CA ARG A 150 35.00 58.24 3.63
C ARG A 150 33.65 58.27 4.34
N ILE A 151 33.04 57.15 4.70
CA ILE A 151 31.75 57.16 5.42
C ILE A 151 31.98 56.99 6.91
N GLU A 152 32.56 55.84 7.29
CA GLU A 152 32.75 55.47 8.70
C GLU A 152 33.60 56.48 9.50
N PRO A 153 34.64 57.14 8.94
CA PRO A 153 35.45 58.10 9.69
C PRO A 153 34.88 59.53 9.78
N ILE A 154 33.82 59.86 9.04
CA ILE A 154 33.35 61.26 8.88
C ILE A 154 32.16 61.56 9.82
N GLY A 155 31.51 60.57 10.43
CA GLY A 155 30.39 60.74 11.36
C GLY A 155 30.56 60.03 12.71
N ASP A 156 29.82 60.48 13.73
CA ASP A 156 29.67 59.81 15.04
C ASP A 156 28.74 58.59 14.88
N ILE A 157 29.22 57.60 14.14
CA ILE A 157 28.48 56.37 13.87
C ILE A 157 28.72 55.42 15.03
N GLU A 158 27.66 55.09 15.78
CA GLU A 158 27.74 54.06 16.82
C GLU A 158 28.32 52.77 16.26
N ASP A 159 29.17 52.10 17.04
CA ASP A 159 29.89 50.89 16.60
C ASP A 159 28.97 49.82 16.00
N LYS A 160 27.74 49.70 16.52
CA LYS A 160 26.72 48.74 16.04
C LYS A 160 26.28 48.95 14.58
N TYR A 161 26.45 50.15 14.01
CA TYR A 161 26.07 50.46 12.62
C TYR A 161 27.21 50.33 11.61
N LYS A 162 28.45 50.10 12.07
CA LYS A 162 29.60 49.86 11.19
C LYS A 162 29.36 48.61 10.34
N LEU A 163 29.81 48.64 9.09
CA LEU A 163 29.49 47.59 8.12
C LEU A 163 30.00 46.22 8.59
N HIS A 164 31.24 46.17 9.08
CA HIS A 164 31.89 44.95 9.54
C HIS A 164 31.31 44.37 10.85
N VAL A 165 30.57 45.18 11.61
CA VAL A 165 29.87 44.73 12.83
C VAL A 165 28.54 44.08 12.46
N ARG A 166 27.83 44.63 11.48
CA ARG A 166 26.56 44.07 10.98
C ARG A 166 26.74 42.85 10.07
N ARG A 167 27.83 42.82 9.30
CA ARG A 167 28.20 41.75 8.38
C ARG A 167 29.63 41.33 8.67
N SER A 168 29.76 40.46 9.66
CA SER A 168 31.04 39.94 10.16
C SER A 168 31.78 39.05 9.16
N ASP A 169 31.04 38.45 8.24
CA ASP A 169 31.50 37.54 7.19
C ASP A 169 32.30 38.24 6.09
N LEU A 170 31.99 39.51 5.77
CA LEU A 170 32.51 40.19 4.58
C LEU A 170 34.04 40.27 4.48
N ASN A 171 34.75 40.33 5.62
CA ASN A 171 36.21 40.40 5.63
C ASN A 171 36.89 39.04 5.40
N GLU A 172 36.17 37.94 5.64
CA GLU A 172 36.68 36.57 5.54
C GLU A 172 36.42 35.97 4.15
N LEU A 173 35.50 36.56 3.38
CA LEU A 173 35.17 36.12 2.03
C LEU A 173 36.35 36.33 1.06
N VAL A 174 36.74 35.25 0.39
CA VAL A 174 37.78 35.27 -0.64
C VAL A 174 37.16 35.66 -1.98
N VAL A 175 37.78 36.62 -2.67
CA VAL A 175 37.37 37.01 -4.02
C VAL A 175 38.14 36.18 -5.03
N ASP A 176 37.54 35.08 -5.49
CA ASP A 176 38.05 34.21 -6.54
C ASP A 176 37.10 34.12 -7.74
N ALA A 177 37.46 33.30 -8.74
CA ALA A 177 36.63 33.14 -9.94
C ALA A 177 35.28 32.48 -9.62
N ASN A 178 35.23 31.56 -8.66
CA ASN A 178 34.00 30.89 -8.27
C ASN A 178 33.06 31.89 -7.57
N ALA A 179 33.54 32.70 -6.64
CA ALA A 179 32.76 33.72 -5.94
C ALA A 179 32.15 34.78 -6.88
N VAL A 180 32.81 35.09 -8.01
CA VAL A 180 32.35 36.10 -8.97
C VAL A 180 31.44 35.53 -10.06
N PHE A 181 31.69 34.29 -10.50
CA PHE A 181 31.01 33.72 -11.68
C PHE A 181 30.06 32.55 -11.36
N GLN A 182 30.18 31.90 -10.20
CA GLN A 182 29.28 30.81 -9.83
C GLN A 182 27.91 31.38 -9.43
N PRO A 183 26.81 30.91 -10.03
CA PRO A 183 25.48 31.27 -9.57
C PRO A 183 25.20 30.59 -8.23
N VAL A 184 24.81 31.38 -7.22
CA VAL A 184 24.44 30.92 -5.88
C VAL A 184 23.07 31.50 -5.51
N SER A 185 22.29 30.78 -4.70
CA SER A 185 20.98 31.24 -4.24
C SER A 185 21.11 32.45 -3.29
N ALA A 186 20.26 33.46 -3.48
CA ALA A 186 20.20 34.60 -2.57
C ALA A 186 19.82 34.18 -1.14
N VAL A 187 19.03 33.13 -0.98
CA VAL A 187 18.62 32.61 0.35
C VAL A 187 19.80 31.98 1.08
N GLU A 188 20.64 31.24 0.38
CA GLU A 188 21.85 30.65 0.94
C GLU A 188 22.82 31.73 1.43
N ILE A 189 22.98 32.81 0.65
CA ILE A 189 23.79 33.97 1.06
C ILE A 189 23.23 34.61 2.33
N ILE A 190 21.89 34.74 2.44
CA ILE A 190 21.24 35.31 3.62
C ILE A 190 21.44 34.41 4.85
N ASN A 191 21.21 33.10 4.71
CA ASN A 191 21.36 32.14 5.80
C ASN A 191 22.81 32.10 6.30
N ASN A 192 23.79 32.01 5.39
CA ASN A 192 25.21 32.03 5.76
C ASN A 192 25.60 33.34 6.47
N ALA A 193 25.06 34.48 6.03
CA ALA A 193 25.29 35.77 6.68
C ALA A 193 24.66 35.82 8.09
N LEU A 194 23.44 35.30 8.27
CA LEU A 194 22.77 35.21 9.57
C LEU A 194 23.51 34.26 10.51
N GLU A 195 23.94 33.10 10.03
CA GLU A 195 24.74 32.15 10.80
C GLU A 195 26.06 32.76 11.28
N ALA A 196 26.79 33.45 10.38
CA ALA A 196 28.05 34.10 10.72
C ALA A 196 27.85 35.23 11.75
N PHE A 197 26.71 35.94 11.67
CA PHE A 197 26.35 36.94 12.66
C PHE A 197 26.05 36.31 14.03
N ILE A 198 25.22 35.25 14.06
CA ILE A 198 24.85 34.54 15.29
C ILE A 198 26.07 33.86 15.93
N LYS A 199 26.95 33.22 15.17
CA LYS A 199 28.17 32.56 15.68
C LYS A 199 29.14 33.55 16.34
N LYS A 200 29.21 34.79 15.84
CA LYS A 200 30.14 35.81 16.35
C LYS A 200 29.59 36.57 17.56
N HIS A 201 28.28 36.81 17.60
CA HIS A 201 27.63 37.64 18.63
C HIS A 201 26.81 36.85 19.65
N GLY A 202 26.46 35.59 19.35
CA GLY A 202 25.75 34.68 20.24
C GLY A 202 26.69 33.81 21.07
N THR A 203 26.16 33.27 22.16
CA THR A 203 26.83 32.30 23.04
C THR A 203 26.58 30.85 22.63
N LEU A 204 25.95 30.62 21.47
CA LEU A 204 25.44 29.32 21.04
C LEU A 204 26.54 28.49 20.37
N THR A 205 26.71 27.25 20.83
CA THR A 205 27.64 26.28 20.24
C THR A 205 27.05 25.53 19.05
N ASP A 206 25.74 25.26 19.05
CA ASP A 206 25.01 24.62 17.95
C ASP A 206 23.70 25.39 17.67
N LEU A 207 23.57 25.92 16.45
CA LEU A 207 22.43 26.71 16.02
C LEU A 207 21.17 25.85 15.84
N VAL A 208 21.31 24.62 15.33
CA VAL A 208 20.15 23.76 15.04
C VAL A 208 19.51 23.30 16.35
N GLU A 209 20.33 22.93 17.33
CA GLU A 209 19.84 22.59 18.67
C GLU A 209 19.22 23.80 19.38
N ALA A 210 19.74 25.01 19.17
CA ALA A 210 19.15 26.23 19.70
C ALA A 210 17.75 26.51 19.14
N LEU A 211 17.56 26.39 17.82
CA LEU A 211 16.26 26.58 17.16
C LEU A 211 15.24 25.49 17.53
N LEU A 212 15.73 24.30 17.87
CA LEU A 212 14.93 23.19 18.33
C LEU A 212 14.41 23.40 19.77
N THR A 213 15.25 23.96 20.64
CA THR A 213 14.94 24.15 22.08
C THR A 213 14.23 25.47 22.36
N ALA A 214 14.44 26.49 21.53
CA ALA A 214 13.77 27.76 21.66
C ALA A 214 12.26 27.62 21.45
N ARG A 215 11.48 28.25 22.33
CA ARG A 215 10.02 28.33 22.22
C ARG A 215 9.56 29.67 21.66
N TYR A 216 10.31 30.75 21.87
CA TYR A 216 10.04 32.06 21.31
C TYR A 216 11.08 32.40 20.22
N PRO A 217 10.68 32.99 19.07
CA PRO A 217 9.32 33.41 18.68
C PRO A 217 8.33 32.25 18.44
N ASN A 218 7.03 32.56 18.37
CA ASN A 218 5.93 31.57 18.27
C ASN A 218 6.00 30.58 17.09
N ASP A 219 6.87 30.83 16.09
CA ASP A 219 7.06 29.93 14.95
C ASP A 219 7.95 28.72 15.28
N LEU A 220 8.71 28.79 16.39
CA LEU A 220 9.53 27.71 16.94
C LEU A 220 8.70 26.77 17.83
N PRO A 221 9.13 25.53 18.14
CA PRO A 221 10.41 24.90 17.84
C PRO A 221 10.52 24.46 16.37
N TRP A 222 11.70 24.64 15.78
CA TRP A 222 12.00 24.17 14.43
C TRP A 222 12.85 22.90 14.47
N PHE A 223 12.32 21.80 13.92
CA PHE A 223 13.02 20.52 13.84
C PHE A 223 13.33 20.16 12.39
N GLN A 224 14.58 20.38 11.99
CA GLN A 224 15.06 20.20 10.61
C GLN A 224 14.66 18.84 10.02
N HIS A 225 14.93 17.75 10.73
CA HIS A 225 14.66 16.39 10.21
C HIS A 225 13.17 16.16 9.93
N TRP A 226 12.26 16.70 10.75
CA TRP A 226 10.83 16.64 10.47
C TRP A 226 10.46 17.49 9.25
N SER A 227 10.97 18.72 9.15
CA SER A 227 10.71 19.57 7.98
C SER A 227 11.21 18.93 6.67
N THR A 228 12.34 18.21 6.72
CA THR A 228 12.83 17.44 5.57
C THR A 228 11.87 16.29 5.23
N LEU A 229 11.47 15.49 6.21
CA LEU A 229 10.56 14.36 5.99
C LEU A 229 9.18 14.81 5.50
N ASP A 230 8.60 15.84 6.11
CA ASP A 230 7.30 16.39 5.71
C ASP A 230 7.38 17.01 4.31
N GLY A 231 8.48 17.71 3.98
CA GLY A 231 8.70 18.23 2.63
C GLY A 231 8.88 17.14 1.56
N VAL A 232 9.58 16.05 1.88
CA VAL A 232 9.69 14.88 0.97
C VAL A 232 8.34 14.18 0.80
N ALA A 233 7.58 14.00 1.88
CA ALA A 233 6.24 13.42 1.81
C ALA A 233 5.29 14.31 0.99
N GLU A 234 5.32 15.63 1.20
CA GLU A 234 4.52 16.60 0.45
C GLU A 234 4.85 16.59 -1.05
N HIS A 235 6.13 16.45 -1.41
CA HIS A 235 6.54 16.31 -2.82
C HIS A 235 5.90 15.09 -3.50
N LEU A 236 5.65 14.01 -2.74
CA LEU A 236 4.96 12.81 -3.19
C LEU A 236 3.42 12.93 -3.15
N GLY A 237 2.88 14.08 -2.72
CA GLY A 237 1.45 14.28 -2.50
C GLY A 237 0.91 13.47 -1.31
N MET A 238 1.75 13.18 -0.33
CA MET A 238 1.42 12.39 0.85
C MET A 238 1.80 13.13 2.15
N SER A 239 1.41 12.57 3.28
CA SER A 239 1.92 12.94 4.62
C SER A 239 2.82 11.85 5.16
N VAL A 240 3.63 12.15 6.18
CA VAL A 240 4.45 11.14 6.88
C VAL A 240 3.56 10.02 7.47
N GLY A 241 2.33 10.34 7.86
CA GLY A 241 1.34 9.35 8.34
C GLY A 241 0.96 8.30 7.30
N ASN A 242 0.98 8.64 6.01
CA ASN A 242 0.69 7.67 4.94
C ASN A 242 1.71 6.53 4.87
N PHE A 243 2.97 6.79 5.19
CA PHE A 243 4.00 5.75 5.28
C PHE A 243 3.67 4.76 6.40
N VAL A 244 3.21 5.26 7.56
CA VAL A 244 2.79 4.40 8.67
C VAL A 244 1.62 3.52 8.26
N PHE A 245 0.58 4.11 7.67
CA PHE A 245 -0.59 3.36 7.20
C PHE A 245 -0.23 2.31 6.14
N THR A 246 0.74 2.60 5.28
CA THR A 246 1.19 1.69 4.22
C THR A 246 2.00 0.51 4.76
N VAL A 247 2.74 0.72 5.85
CA VAL A 247 3.62 -0.30 6.45
C VAL A 247 2.90 -1.15 7.50
N ASP A 248 1.74 -0.73 7.99
CA ASP A 248 0.97 -1.51 8.97
C ASP A 248 0.36 -2.78 8.34
N LEU A 249 0.58 -3.91 9.00
CA LEU A 249 0.02 -5.22 8.68
C LEU A 249 -1.49 -5.31 8.94
N LEU A 250 -2.01 -4.52 9.89
CA LEU A 250 -3.44 -4.51 10.23
C LEU A 250 -4.29 -3.73 9.21
N SER A 251 -3.67 -2.86 8.40
CA SER A 251 -4.35 -2.17 7.31
C SER A 251 -4.79 -3.19 6.22
N PRO A 252 -6.00 -3.03 5.67
CA PRO A 252 -6.91 -1.92 5.90
C PRO A 252 -7.80 -2.10 7.13
N TYR A 253 -8.01 -1.00 7.85
CA TYR A 253 -8.71 -0.97 9.13
C TYR A 253 -10.21 -1.17 8.99
N PHE A 254 -10.80 -0.93 7.80
CA PHE A 254 -12.21 -1.24 7.57
C PHE A 254 -12.55 -2.73 7.66
N LEU A 255 -11.53 -3.61 7.69
CA LEU A 255 -11.68 -5.05 7.88
C LEU A 255 -11.51 -5.48 9.34
N GLN A 256 -11.04 -4.58 10.20
CA GLN A 256 -10.85 -4.84 11.63
C GLN A 256 -12.14 -4.54 12.38
N SER A 257 -12.50 -5.40 13.33
CA SER A 257 -13.72 -5.20 14.12
C SER A 257 -13.69 -3.86 14.88
N GLU A 258 -12.51 -3.43 15.34
CA GLU A 258 -12.29 -2.17 16.06
C GLU A 258 -12.05 -0.95 15.17
N ALA A 259 -11.99 -1.13 13.85
CA ALA A 259 -11.64 -0.08 12.89
C ALA A 259 -10.26 0.56 13.15
N TRP A 260 -9.40 -0.05 13.96
CA TRP A 260 -8.20 0.60 14.51
C TRP A 260 -7.04 -0.38 14.75
N GLY A 261 -5.86 0.17 15.00
CA GLY A 261 -4.65 -0.56 15.39
C GLY A 261 -3.70 0.33 16.17
N ALA A 262 -2.73 -0.25 16.87
CA ALA A 262 -1.78 0.49 17.71
C ALA A 262 -0.94 1.51 16.90
N ASP A 263 -0.72 1.25 15.61
CA ASP A 263 0.03 2.13 14.72
C ASP A 263 -0.84 3.23 14.08
N ALA A 264 -2.17 3.12 14.13
CA ALA A 264 -3.10 4.08 13.54
C ALA A 264 -3.07 5.45 14.25
N ASP A 265 -2.97 5.45 15.58
CA ASP A 265 -2.80 6.66 16.41
C ASP A 265 -1.57 7.46 15.97
N ARG A 266 -0.43 6.77 15.88
CA ARG A 266 0.84 7.34 15.40
C ARG A 266 0.73 7.86 13.97
N ALA A 267 0.04 7.14 13.10
CA ALA A 267 -0.18 7.55 11.72
C ALA A 267 -1.00 8.86 11.64
N LEU A 268 -2.07 9.01 12.44
CA LEU A 268 -2.82 10.26 12.50
C LEU A 268 -2.01 11.38 13.14
N ALA A 269 -1.24 11.10 14.19
CA ALA A 269 -0.35 12.07 14.79
C ALA A 269 0.63 12.64 13.74
N HIS A 270 1.21 11.80 12.88
CA HIS A 270 2.08 12.23 11.78
C HIS A 270 1.31 12.88 10.62
N SER A 271 0.04 12.51 10.40
CA SER A 271 -0.83 13.15 9.39
C SER A 271 -1.20 14.60 9.75
N SER A 272 -1.02 15.02 11.01
CA SER A 272 -1.27 16.41 11.45
C SER A 272 -0.31 17.43 10.85
N ARG A 273 0.80 16.98 10.21
CA ARG A 273 1.95 17.78 9.77
C ARG A 273 2.73 18.49 10.89
N LEU A 274 2.36 18.25 12.15
CA LEU A 274 3.06 18.81 13.31
C LEU A 274 4.23 17.90 13.69
N GLY A 275 5.41 18.50 13.85
CA GLY A 275 6.60 17.79 14.28
C GLY A 275 6.48 17.28 15.73
N PRO A 276 7.28 16.28 16.14
CA PRO A 276 7.20 15.67 17.47
C PRO A 276 7.35 16.70 18.61
N TYR A 277 8.22 17.70 18.44
CA TYR A 277 8.39 18.79 19.41
C TYR A 277 7.19 19.74 19.46
N GLN A 278 6.58 20.04 18.31
CA GLN A 278 5.37 20.86 18.24
C GLN A 278 4.20 20.15 18.92
N ARG A 279 4.00 18.84 18.65
CA ARG A 279 2.98 18.03 19.32
C ARG A 279 3.19 17.97 20.82
N THR A 280 4.44 17.74 21.26
CA THR A 280 4.78 17.72 22.69
C THR A 280 4.46 19.06 23.36
N LEU A 281 4.79 20.18 22.73
CA LEU A 281 4.45 21.52 23.24
C LEU A 281 2.94 21.71 23.40
N LEU A 282 2.14 21.12 22.50
CA LEU A 282 0.69 21.20 22.59
C LEU A 282 0.11 20.30 23.69
N THR A 283 0.71 19.15 23.96
CA THR A 283 0.22 18.15 24.94
C THR A 283 0.84 18.26 26.33
N GLU A 284 1.72 19.25 26.53
CA GLU A 284 2.32 19.54 27.84
C GLU A 284 1.27 19.73 28.95
N ALA A 285 1.60 19.24 30.14
CA ALA A 285 0.77 19.46 31.32
C ALA A 285 0.62 20.95 31.63
N ARG A 286 -0.49 21.30 32.29
CA ARG A 286 -0.78 22.65 32.75
C ARG A 286 0.39 23.24 33.55
N VAL A 287 0.75 24.49 33.23
CA VAL A 287 1.77 25.24 33.96
C VAL A 287 1.36 25.51 35.42
N ALA A 288 2.25 25.21 36.35
CA ALA A 288 2.08 25.55 37.77
C ALA A 288 2.36 27.04 38.02
N HIS A 289 1.55 27.68 38.86
CA HIS A 289 1.65 29.13 39.13
C HIS A 289 3.01 29.58 39.68
N ALA A 290 3.71 28.69 40.39
CA ALA A 290 5.04 28.95 40.96
C ALA A 290 6.11 29.23 39.89
N VAL A 291 5.95 28.69 38.68
CA VAL A 291 6.93 28.81 37.57
C VAL A 291 6.48 29.79 36.49
N ARG A 292 5.44 30.60 36.75
CA ARG A 292 4.83 31.51 35.75
C ARG A 292 5.82 32.46 35.06
N LYS A 293 6.83 32.95 35.79
CA LYS A 293 7.84 33.86 35.22
C LYS A 293 8.64 33.16 34.12
N ALA A 294 9.21 31.99 34.45
CA ALA A 294 9.92 31.17 33.46
C ALA A 294 9.03 30.83 32.26
N PHE A 295 7.74 30.54 32.49
CA PHE A 295 6.78 30.31 31.41
C PHE A 295 6.65 31.51 30.46
N PHE A 296 6.49 32.73 30.97
CA PHE A 296 6.37 33.93 30.13
C PHE A 296 7.69 34.27 29.43
N ASP A 297 8.82 34.12 30.12
CA ASP A 297 10.15 34.35 29.56
C ASP A 297 10.39 33.40 28.37
N GLU A 298 10.11 32.11 28.54
CA GLU A 298 10.32 31.07 27.51
C GLU A 298 9.34 31.17 26.33
N ASN A 299 8.05 31.40 26.59
CA ASN A 299 7.00 31.29 25.55
C ASN A 299 6.65 32.63 24.88
N TYR A 300 6.82 33.75 25.57
CA TYR A 300 6.46 35.09 25.08
C TYR A 300 7.65 36.03 24.92
N GLY A 301 8.88 35.60 25.25
CA GLY A 301 10.08 36.43 25.08
C GLY A 301 10.10 37.66 25.99
N CYS A 302 9.47 37.55 27.17
CA CYS A 302 9.34 38.64 28.14
C CYS A 302 10.61 38.84 28.99
N GLU A 303 11.73 39.21 28.38
CA GLU A 303 13.01 39.35 29.09
C GLU A 303 12.96 40.38 30.25
N GLY A 304 13.53 40.00 31.40
CA GLY A 304 13.69 40.87 32.58
C GLY A 304 12.64 40.66 33.68
N ASP A 305 12.95 41.11 34.90
CA ASP A 305 12.12 40.84 36.10
C ASP A 305 10.69 41.40 36.03
N GLU A 306 10.47 42.43 35.21
CA GLU A 306 9.19 43.12 35.06
C GLU A 306 8.58 42.94 33.65
N GLY A 307 9.27 42.26 32.73
CA GLY A 307 8.90 42.21 31.31
C GLY A 307 7.54 41.56 31.06
N TYR A 308 7.21 40.50 31.80
CA TYR A 308 5.95 39.79 31.64
C TYR A 308 4.73 40.56 32.19
N LYS A 309 4.94 41.55 33.07
CA LYS A 309 3.84 42.28 33.72
C LYS A 309 3.08 43.19 32.77
N THR A 310 3.77 43.67 31.73
CA THR A 310 3.19 44.52 30.69
C THR A 310 2.59 43.72 29.53
N LEU A 311 2.62 42.38 29.59
CA LEU A 311 2.13 41.52 28.51
C LEU A 311 0.62 41.65 28.27
N ASN A 312 -0.15 42.09 29.26
CA ASN A 312 -1.58 42.39 29.07
C ASN A 312 -1.83 43.67 28.26
N GLN A 313 -0.84 44.55 28.09
CA GLN A 313 -0.98 45.75 27.27
C GLN A 313 -1.05 45.37 25.79
N LEU A 314 -2.06 45.85 25.08
CA LEU A 314 -2.33 45.45 23.68
C LEU A 314 -1.12 45.64 22.74
N PRO A 315 -0.35 46.76 22.80
CA PRO A 315 0.83 46.94 21.95
C PRO A 315 1.94 45.92 22.26
N THR A 316 2.19 45.65 23.53
CA THR A 316 3.19 44.68 23.99
C THR A 316 2.77 43.26 23.60
N PHE A 317 1.51 42.92 23.83
CA PHE A 317 0.94 41.62 23.44
C PHE A 317 1.04 41.39 21.93
N GLY A 318 0.65 42.37 21.12
CA GLY A 318 0.72 42.28 19.66
C GLY A 318 2.16 42.11 19.16
N MET A 319 3.11 42.87 19.73
CA MET A 319 4.54 42.77 19.38
C MET A 319 5.11 41.40 19.75
N GLN A 320 4.85 40.90 20.95
CA GLN A 320 5.38 39.62 21.43
C GLN A 320 4.73 38.42 20.73
N THR A 321 3.45 38.51 20.35
CA THR A 321 2.78 37.40 19.65
C THR A 321 2.96 37.43 18.13
N GLY A 322 3.36 38.59 17.59
CA GLY A 322 3.41 38.87 16.16
C GLY A 322 2.03 39.05 15.53
N LEU A 323 1.03 39.45 16.32
CA LEU A 323 -0.34 39.69 15.86
C LEU A 323 -0.59 41.19 15.69
N ASP A 324 -1.27 41.54 14.60
CA ASP A 324 -1.81 42.87 14.39
C ASP A 324 -3.11 43.07 15.17
N PRO A 325 -3.62 44.31 15.32
CA PRO A 325 -4.85 44.56 16.07
C PRO A 325 -6.05 43.76 15.57
N ALA A 326 -6.19 43.58 14.25
CA ALA A 326 -7.26 42.77 13.67
C ALA A 326 -7.10 41.28 14.03
N GLY A 327 -5.88 40.75 14.01
CA GLY A 327 -5.56 39.41 14.47
C GLY A 327 -5.90 39.19 15.95
N ILE A 328 -5.70 40.19 16.81
CA ILE A 328 -6.08 40.10 18.23
C ILE A 328 -7.61 40.14 18.39
N GLU A 329 -8.31 41.00 17.65
CA GLU A 329 -9.78 41.03 17.65
C GLU A 329 -10.39 39.70 17.17
N ALA A 330 -9.78 39.07 16.16
CA ALA A 330 -10.15 37.75 15.68
C ALA A 330 -9.82 36.64 16.69
N LEU A 331 -8.67 36.73 17.37
CA LEU A 331 -8.24 35.78 18.41
C LEU A 331 -9.19 35.75 19.60
N LEU A 332 -9.70 36.92 20.01
CA LEU A 332 -10.62 37.07 21.14
C LEU A 332 -12.10 37.03 20.73
N SER A 333 -12.37 36.99 19.42
CA SER A 333 -13.72 37.01 18.84
C SER A 333 -14.55 38.18 19.36
N ILE A 334 -14.01 39.39 19.21
CA ILE A 334 -14.63 40.65 19.65
C ILE A 334 -14.81 41.61 18.45
N LYS A 335 -15.62 42.67 18.64
CA LYS A 335 -15.91 43.70 17.64
C LYS A 335 -16.34 43.11 16.29
N ALA A 336 -15.54 43.26 15.23
CA ALA A 336 -15.87 42.79 13.88
C ALA A 336 -16.01 41.26 13.82
N SER A 337 -15.18 40.55 14.59
CA SER A 337 -15.17 39.08 14.69
C SER A 337 -16.04 38.55 15.83
N ALA A 338 -16.93 39.37 16.40
CA ALA A 338 -17.84 38.93 17.45
C ALA A 338 -18.84 37.89 16.92
N PRO A 339 -19.10 36.79 17.66
CA PRO A 339 -20.02 35.76 17.24
C PRO A 339 -21.45 36.30 17.20
N ARG A 340 -22.16 35.98 16.11
CA ARG A 340 -23.57 36.32 15.92
C ARG A 340 -24.40 35.06 15.95
N ARG A 341 -25.27 34.95 16.95
CA ARG A 341 -26.22 33.84 17.07
C ARG A 341 -27.25 33.90 15.95
N SER A 342 -27.60 32.74 15.38
CA SER A 342 -28.72 32.61 14.47
C SER A 342 -30.05 33.06 15.11
N VAL A 343 -30.85 33.81 14.36
CA VAL A 343 -32.22 34.19 14.76
C VAL A 343 -33.19 32.99 14.78
N ASN A 344 -32.80 31.88 14.15
CA ASN A 344 -33.62 30.68 13.98
C ASN A 344 -33.37 29.63 15.08
N VAL A 345 -32.70 29.99 16.18
CA VAL A 345 -32.44 29.10 17.31
C VAL A 345 -33.03 29.70 18.58
N LYS A 346 -33.90 28.94 19.26
CA LYS A 346 -34.55 29.35 20.51
C LYS A 346 -33.91 28.60 21.68
N PHE A 347 -33.20 29.32 22.54
CA PHE A 347 -32.68 28.80 23.80
C PHE A 347 -33.66 29.10 24.95
N ALA A 348 -33.59 28.30 26.02
CA ALA A 348 -34.42 28.50 27.22
C ALA A 348 -34.09 29.80 27.97
N ASP A 349 -32.86 30.32 27.82
CA ASP A 349 -32.37 31.51 28.49
C ASP A 349 -32.42 32.75 27.58
N ASN A 350 -32.70 33.91 28.18
CA ASN A 350 -32.60 35.21 27.49
C ASN A 350 -31.16 35.41 26.97
N PRO A 351 -30.97 35.99 25.77
CA PRO A 351 -29.64 36.25 25.25
C PRO A 351 -28.87 37.18 26.21
N PRO A 352 -27.65 36.81 26.65
CA PRO A 352 -26.84 37.62 27.55
C PRO A 352 -26.47 38.98 26.91
N VAL A 353 -26.25 39.98 27.77
CA VAL A 353 -25.85 41.33 27.36
C VAL A 353 -24.33 41.34 27.10
N GLY A 354 -23.89 41.03 25.88
CA GLY A 354 -22.48 41.08 25.47
C GLY A 354 -22.10 40.07 24.38
N PRO A 355 -20.86 40.12 23.84
CA PRO A 355 -20.38 39.15 22.87
C PRO A 355 -20.21 37.76 23.50
N GLU A 356 -20.74 36.72 22.82
CA GLU A 356 -20.77 35.34 23.31
C GLU A 356 -19.48 34.57 22.95
N SER A 357 -18.32 35.22 23.07
CA SER A 357 -17.01 34.69 22.65
C SER A 357 -16.58 33.43 23.43
N HIS A 358 -17.19 33.18 24.59
CA HIS A 358 -17.00 31.95 25.37
C HIS A 358 -17.82 30.76 24.84
N LEU A 359 -18.81 30.99 23.98
CA LEU A 359 -19.62 29.95 23.32
C LEU A 359 -19.22 29.69 21.87
N PHE A 360 -18.60 30.67 21.19
CA PHE A 360 -18.07 30.48 19.85
C PHE A 360 -16.86 31.37 19.55
N GLY A 361 -15.89 30.83 18.80
CA GLY A 361 -14.74 31.52 18.24
C GLY A 361 -13.53 31.66 19.15
N SER A 362 -13.74 31.78 20.48
CA SER A 362 -12.68 31.81 21.49
C SER A 362 -12.99 30.91 22.69
N VAL A 363 -13.68 29.80 22.45
CA VAL A 363 -14.15 28.89 23.51
C VAL A 363 -12.99 28.21 24.20
N TYR A 364 -11.97 27.76 23.45
CA TYR A 364 -10.80 27.07 23.99
C TYR A 364 -10.04 27.96 24.96
N ILE A 365 -9.74 29.21 24.57
CA ILE A 365 -9.05 30.18 25.42
C ILE A 365 -9.84 30.40 26.73
N ASN A 366 -11.15 30.54 26.60
CA ASN A 366 -12.05 30.83 27.71
C ASN A 366 -12.44 29.61 28.55
N ALA A 367 -12.08 28.39 28.14
CA ALA A 367 -12.55 27.14 28.75
C ALA A 367 -14.09 27.09 28.91
N GLY A 368 -14.81 27.66 27.93
CA GLY A 368 -16.28 27.79 27.98
C GLY A 368 -16.82 28.70 29.10
N ALA A 369 -15.97 29.40 29.85
CA ALA A 369 -16.36 30.18 31.02
C ALA A 369 -16.66 31.64 30.68
N SER A 370 -17.66 32.20 31.37
CA SER A 370 -18.00 33.63 31.35
C SER A 370 -17.51 34.32 32.65
N PRO A 371 -16.99 35.56 32.60
CA PRO A 371 -16.80 36.40 31.42
C PRO A 371 -15.65 35.94 30.52
N PRO A 372 -15.74 36.17 29.18
CA PRO A 372 -14.64 35.90 28.26
C PRO A 372 -13.50 36.93 28.38
N VAL A 373 -12.31 36.57 27.88
CA VAL A 373 -11.20 37.53 27.72
C VAL A 373 -11.61 38.60 26.74
N GLY A 374 -11.53 39.86 27.16
CA GLY A 374 -11.84 41.02 26.34
C GLY A 374 -10.74 42.08 26.39
N ILE A 375 -11.03 43.23 25.81
CA ILE A 375 -10.19 44.42 25.89
C ILE A 375 -10.90 45.43 26.80
N ALA A 376 -10.20 45.89 27.83
CA ALA A 376 -10.60 47.01 28.66
C ALA A 376 -9.78 48.25 28.24
N GLU A 377 -10.38 49.43 28.40
CA GLU A 377 -9.71 50.71 28.22
C GLU A 377 -9.46 51.30 29.60
N GLU A 378 -8.18 51.52 29.93
CA GLU A 378 -7.79 52.16 31.18
C GLU A 378 -8.03 53.68 31.12
N SER A 379 -8.03 54.34 32.28
CA SER A 379 -8.30 55.78 32.39
C SER A 379 -7.30 56.68 31.66
N ASP A 380 -6.14 56.13 31.29
CA ASP A 380 -5.07 56.78 30.52
C ASP A 380 -5.20 56.56 28.99
N GLY A 381 -6.24 55.84 28.54
CA GLY A 381 -6.46 55.49 27.14
C GLY A 381 -5.67 54.26 26.67
N LEU A 382 -4.94 53.60 27.56
CA LEU A 382 -4.24 52.35 27.25
C LEU A 382 -5.25 51.19 27.16
N GLN A 383 -5.18 50.42 26.08
CA GLN A 383 -5.99 49.21 25.93
C GLN A 383 -5.24 48.01 26.51
N THR A 384 -5.86 47.32 27.45
CA THR A 384 -5.33 46.12 28.10
C THR A 384 -6.27 44.94 27.94
N LEU A 385 -5.71 43.73 27.96
CA LEU A 385 -6.48 42.51 28.11
C LEU A 385 -7.06 42.46 29.52
N THR A 386 -8.27 41.91 29.65
CA THR A 386 -8.94 41.75 30.95
C THR A 386 -8.25 40.73 31.88
N ILE A 387 -7.26 39.99 31.37
CA ILE A 387 -6.46 39.01 32.12
C ILE A 387 -5.13 39.61 32.55
N VAL A 388 -4.67 39.25 33.76
CA VAL A 388 -3.47 39.84 34.36
C VAL A 388 -2.38 38.78 34.60
N PRO A 389 -1.14 38.99 34.10
CA PRO A 389 -0.03 38.05 34.28
C PRO A 389 0.35 37.80 35.75
N GLU A 390 0.12 38.78 36.64
CA GLU A 390 0.41 38.72 38.08
C GLU A 390 -0.78 38.26 38.95
N SER A 391 -1.86 37.80 38.34
CA SER A 391 -3.03 37.29 39.05
C SER A 391 -2.66 36.23 40.11
N PRO A 392 -3.36 36.18 41.26
CA PRO A 392 -3.16 35.15 42.28
C PRO A 392 -3.43 33.73 41.74
N ALA A 393 -2.86 32.71 42.40
CA ALA A 393 -2.99 31.31 41.96
C ALA A 393 -4.44 30.77 41.95
N THR A 394 -5.37 31.46 42.63
CA THR A 394 -6.81 31.17 42.61
C THR A 394 -7.49 31.57 41.30
N ASP A 395 -6.88 32.50 40.55
CA ASP A 395 -7.41 32.98 39.28
C ASP A 395 -6.97 32.09 38.12
N LYS A 396 -7.79 32.07 37.07
CA LYS A 396 -7.55 31.23 35.88
C LYS A 396 -6.76 31.94 34.78
N ASP A 397 -6.23 33.13 35.03
CA ASP A 397 -5.60 33.96 33.99
C ASP A 397 -4.31 33.34 33.45
N LEU A 398 -3.48 32.72 34.31
CA LEU A 398 -2.30 32.00 33.85
C LEU A 398 -2.66 30.84 32.91
N GLU A 399 -3.75 30.11 33.22
CA GLU A 399 -4.24 29.06 32.31
C GLU A 399 -4.73 29.64 30.98
N ARG A 400 -5.33 30.83 31.00
CA ARG A 400 -5.77 31.53 29.77
C ARG A 400 -4.57 31.95 28.93
N PHE A 401 -3.48 32.43 29.54
CA PHE A 401 -2.22 32.71 28.82
C PHE A 401 -1.59 31.43 28.23
N ASP A 402 -1.56 30.31 28.96
CA ASP A 402 -1.09 29.04 28.41
C ASP A 402 -1.91 28.60 27.18
N ARG A 403 -3.24 28.62 27.29
CA ARG A 403 -4.12 28.31 26.15
C ARG A 403 -3.96 29.29 25.00
N LEU A 404 -3.76 30.58 25.26
CA LEU A 404 -3.46 31.59 24.23
C LEU A 404 -2.17 31.24 23.48
N ASN A 405 -1.09 30.90 24.18
CA ASN A 405 0.18 30.53 23.56
C ASN A 405 0.01 29.35 22.58
N ARG A 406 -0.61 28.25 23.04
CA ARG A 406 -0.85 27.06 22.20
C ARG A 406 -1.76 27.37 21.01
N LYS A 407 -2.81 28.18 21.24
CA LYS A 407 -3.79 28.58 20.24
C LYS A 407 -3.18 29.46 19.13
N ILE A 408 -2.37 30.44 19.50
CA ILE A 408 -1.69 31.33 18.54
C ILE A 408 -0.76 30.53 17.64
N ARG A 409 0.00 29.58 18.21
CA ARG A 409 0.89 28.69 17.45
C ARG A 409 0.11 27.84 16.47
N LEU A 410 -0.96 27.18 16.91
CA LEU A 410 -1.83 26.38 16.04
C LEU A 410 -2.45 27.19 14.90
N ASN A 411 -2.90 28.43 15.18
CA ASN A 411 -3.42 29.31 14.14
C ASN A 411 -2.38 29.58 13.05
N LYS A 412 -1.12 29.82 13.44
CA LYS A 412 -0.01 30.04 12.49
C LYS A 412 0.38 28.76 11.74
N TRP A 413 0.57 27.64 12.44
CA TRP A 413 1.01 26.38 11.84
C TRP A 413 0.00 25.83 10.82
N PHE A 414 -1.30 25.98 11.05
CA PHE A 414 -2.33 25.54 10.10
C PHE A 414 -2.70 26.56 9.03
N GLY A 415 -2.33 27.83 9.20
CA GLY A 415 -2.71 28.92 8.30
C GLY A 415 -4.22 29.09 8.14
N LEU A 416 -4.99 28.87 9.23
CA LEU A 416 -6.45 28.93 9.26
C LEU A 416 -6.95 30.13 10.08
N ARG A 417 -8.23 30.51 9.91
CA ARG A 417 -8.82 31.60 10.70
C ARG A 417 -8.95 31.18 12.17
N SER A 418 -8.78 32.14 13.08
CA SER A 418 -8.73 31.83 14.52
C SER A 418 -9.96 31.06 15.02
N PHE A 419 -11.17 31.48 14.61
CA PHE A 419 -12.41 30.83 15.02
C PHE A 419 -12.58 29.41 14.45
N GLU A 420 -12.00 29.12 13.28
CA GLU A 420 -12.06 27.79 12.66
C GLU A 420 -11.20 26.81 13.44
N VAL A 421 -9.97 27.20 13.78
CA VAL A 421 -9.09 26.39 14.62
C VAL A 421 -9.68 26.24 16.02
N ASP A 422 -10.41 27.24 16.53
CA ASP A 422 -11.04 27.17 17.86
C ASP A 422 -12.15 26.13 17.83
N SER A 423 -13.00 26.20 16.80
CA SER A 423 -14.08 25.24 16.58
C SER A 423 -13.55 23.81 16.40
N LEU A 424 -12.42 23.61 15.68
CA LEU A 424 -11.78 22.30 15.54
C LEU A 424 -11.33 21.72 16.88
N LEU A 425 -10.63 22.52 17.69
CA LEU A 425 -10.19 22.11 19.03
C LEU A 425 -11.37 21.79 19.94
N VAL A 426 -12.37 22.66 19.94
CA VAL A 426 -13.56 22.52 20.78
C VAL A 426 -14.33 21.27 20.41
N ALA A 427 -14.54 21.00 19.12
CA ALA A 427 -15.25 19.80 18.67
C ALA A 427 -14.52 18.53 19.08
N ALA A 428 -13.18 18.48 18.93
CA ALA A 428 -12.38 17.33 19.35
C ALA A 428 -12.41 17.13 20.87
N ILE A 429 -12.20 18.19 21.67
CA ILE A 429 -12.25 18.11 23.14
C ILE A 429 -13.63 17.68 23.61
N ARG A 430 -14.70 18.22 23.03
CA ARG A 430 -16.08 17.83 23.39
C ARG A 430 -16.38 16.38 23.01
N ALA A 431 -15.90 15.90 21.87
CA ALA A 431 -16.06 14.50 21.48
C ALA A 431 -15.28 13.56 22.41
N GLU A 432 -14.11 13.99 22.91
CA GLU A 432 -13.34 13.25 23.91
C GLU A 432 -14.01 13.25 25.30
N GLU A 433 -14.59 14.38 25.72
CA GLU A 433 -15.45 14.45 26.92
C GLU A 433 -16.65 13.49 26.82
N GLN A 434 -17.30 13.42 25.66
CA GLN A 434 -18.38 12.46 25.41
C GLN A 434 -17.90 11.00 25.41
N GLY A 435 -16.63 10.77 25.07
CA GLY A 435 -15.99 9.46 25.04
C GLY A 435 -15.44 8.96 26.39
N GLY A 436 -15.61 9.74 27.46
CA GLY A 436 -15.30 9.33 28.85
C GLY A 436 -14.26 10.18 29.57
N LEU A 437 -13.71 11.24 28.94
CA LEU A 437 -12.83 12.19 29.63
C LEU A 437 -13.62 13.01 30.66
N ALA A 438 -12.99 13.35 31.79
CA ALA A 438 -13.64 14.14 32.82
C ALA A 438 -14.06 15.53 32.26
N PRO A 439 -15.31 15.98 32.52
CA PRO A 439 -15.83 17.19 31.93
C PRO A 439 -15.09 18.45 32.42
N GLY A 440 -14.97 19.45 31.54
CA GLY A 440 -14.35 20.73 31.85
C GLY A 440 -12.82 20.74 31.72
N GLN A 441 -12.24 19.69 31.09
CA GLN A 441 -10.82 19.62 30.77
C GLN A 441 -10.56 20.22 29.38
N TRP A 442 -10.13 21.49 29.35
CA TRP A 442 -9.85 22.22 28.11
C TRP A 442 -8.36 22.20 27.75
N TRP A 443 -7.79 21.01 27.67
CA TRP A 443 -6.38 20.79 27.32
C TRP A 443 -6.28 19.94 26.06
N ILE A 444 -5.22 20.17 25.26
CA ILE A 444 -4.98 19.41 24.04
C ILE A 444 -4.33 18.08 24.46
N THR A 445 -5.01 16.98 24.16
CA THR A 445 -4.55 15.60 24.36
C THR A 445 -4.00 15.03 23.05
N ASP A 446 -3.39 13.84 23.11
CA ASP A 446 -2.96 13.13 21.90
C ASP A 446 -4.15 12.81 20.97
N ASN A 447 -5.32 12.50 21.52
CA ASN A 447 -6.55 12.27 20.75
C ASN A 447 -7.00 13.52 19.98
N VAL A 448 -6.87 14.70 20.57
CA VAL A 448 -7.12 15.97 19.87
C VAL A 448 -6.11 16.15 18.73
N VAL A 449 -4.85 15.79 18.91
CA VAL A 449 -3.84 15.80 17.84
C VAL A 449 -4.20 14.80 16.73
N HIS A 450 -4.70 13.61 17.06
CA HIS A 450 -5.18 12.64 16.08
C HIS A 450 -6.38 13.18 15.27
N ALA A 451 -7.32 13.85 15.93
CA ALA A 451 -8.44 14.51 15.25
C ALA A 451 -7.97 15.59 14.26
N LEU A 452 -6.96 16.38 14.64
CA LEU A 452 -6.32 17.35 13.74
C LEU A 452 -5.59 16.66 12.58
N GLY A 453 -4.99 15.49 12.82
CA GLY A 453 -4.40 14.64 11.79
C GLY A 453 -5.40 14.15 10.75
N LEU A 454 -6.54 13.65 11.20
CA LEU A 454 -7.63 13.24 10.32
C LEU A 454 -8.18 14.43 9.52
N PHE A 455 -8.32 15.60 10.15
CA PHE A 455 -8.73 16.81 9.46
C PHE A 455 -7.79 17.16 8.30
N GLN A 456 -6.48 17.18 8.53
CA GLN A 456 -5.50 17.49 7.47
C GLN A 456 -5.54 16.47 6.34
N LEU A 457 -5.65 15.18 6.68
CA LEU A 457 -5.81 14.12 5.71
C LEU A 457 -7.05 14.33 4.81
N LEU A 458 -8.20 14.69 5.39
CA LEU A 458 -9.42 14.97 4.62
C LEU A 458 -9.37 16.30 3.87
N ARG A 459 -8.66 17.30 4.41
CA ARG A 459 -8.44 18.60 3.76
C ARG A 459 -7.61 18.43 2.49
N GLU A 460 -6.55 17.63 2.55
CA GLU A 460 -5.65 17.39 1.42
C GLU A 460 -6.28 16.48 0.35
N ASN A 461 -6.94 15.40 0.77
CA ASN A 461 -7.50 14.42 -0.17
C ASN A 461 -8.85 14.84 -0.80
N TYR A 462 -9.67 15.59 -0.06
CA TYR A 462 -11.05 15.91 -0.47
C TYR A 462 -11.41 17.39 -0.41
N GLY A 463 -10.51 18.27 0.04
CA GLY A 463 -10.82 19.70 0.22
C GLY A 463 -11.82 19.96 1.36
N CYS A 464 -11.81 19.13 2.40
CA CYS A 464 -12.69 19.28 3.56
C CYS A 464 -12.54 20.67 4.21
N LYS A 465 -13.67 21.37 4.41
CA LYS A 465 -13.68 22.67 5.08
C LYS A 465 -13.65 22.49 6.61
N PRO A 466 -12.99 23.39 7.37
CA PRO A 466 -12.89 23.26 8.83
C PRO A 466 -14.26 23.10 9.51
N MET A 467 -15.24 23.93 9.15
CA MET A 467 -16.57 23.89 9.77
C MET A 467 -17.38 22.65 9.39
N ASP A 468 -17.13 22.04 8.23
CA ASP A 468 -17.77 20.79 7.84
C ASP A 468 -17.21 19.64 8.72
N PHE A 469 -15.89 19.60 8.94
CA PHE A 469 -15.24 18.63 9.83
C PHE A 469 -15.66 18.80 11.30
N VAL A 470 -15.81 20.04 11.77
CA VAL A 470 -16.37 20.33 13.11
C VAL A 470 -17.74 19.69 13.28
N ALA A 471 -18.61 19.79 12.25
CA ALA A 471 -19.92 19.16 12.28
C ALA A 471 -19.86 17.63 12.23
N PHE A 472 -18.75 17.03 11.79
CA PHE A 472 -18.52 15.58 11.84
C PHE A 472 -18.20 15.07 13.24
N LEU A 473 -17.48 15.86 14.04
CA LEU A 473 -17.09 15.49 15.41
C LEU A 473 -18.05 15.99 16.49
N HIS A 474 -18.80 17.05 16.22
CA HIS A 474 -19.71 17.64 17.19
C HIS A 474 -20.95 18.23 16.48
N GLU A 475 -21.78 18.96 17.21
CA GLU A 475 -22.89 19.75 16.68
C GLU A 475 -22.42 20.84 15.71
N MET A 476 -23.22 21.02 14.65
CA MET A 476 -23.06 22.07 13.65
C MET A 476 -23.20 23.46 14.28
N SER A 477 -22.36 24.40 13.84
CA SER A 477 -22.37 25.76 14.38
C SER A 477 -23.67 26.52 14.08
N VAL A 478 -24.27 27.03 15.15
CA VAL A 478 -25.40 27.98 15.15
C VAL A 478 -24.95 29.44 15.17
N TYR A 479 -23.64 29.69 15.15
CA TYR A 479 -23.02 31.01 15.17
C TYR A 479 -22.38 31.35 13.83
N GLY A 480 -22.59 32.59 13.38
CA GLY A 480 -21.87 33.22 12.28
C GLY A 480 -20.84 34.23 12.79
N VAL A 481 -19.89 34.60 11.93
CA VAL A 481 -18.86 35.60 12.22
C VAL A 481 -18.85 36.62 11.09
N GLU A 482 -18.65 37.90 11.43
CA GLU A 482 -18.65 39.02 10.46
C GLU A 482 -19.95 39.07 9.64
N ASN A 483 -19.84 38.87 8.32
CA ASN A 483 -20.95 38.84 7.37
C ASN A 483 -21.35 37.41 6.96
N GLU A 484 -20.66 36.38 7.46
CA GLU A 484 -21.03 34.99 7.20
C GLU A 484 -22.17 34.55 8.12
N LEU A 485 -23.22 33.98 7.53
CA LEU A 485 -24.28 33.31 8.28
C LEU A 485 -23.74 32.04 8.97
N SER A 486 -24.44 31.61 10.02
CA SER A 486 -24.12 30.36 10.71
C SER A 486 -24.13 29.17 9.74
N LEU A 487 -23.38 28.09 10.04
CA LEU A 487 -23.39 26.91 9.19
C LEU A 487 -24.82 26.33 9.09
N PHE A 488 -25.59 26.34 10.18
CA PHE A 488 -27.00 25.98 10.19
C PHE A 488 -27.82 26.79 9.19
N ASP A 489 -27.75 28.13 9.24
CA ASP A 489 -28.54 28.98 8.35
C ASP A 489 -28.08 28.89 6.89
N ARG A 490 -26.78 28.72 6.63
CA ARG A 490 -26.28 28.53 5.27
C ARG A 490 -26.77 27.25 4.60
N VAL A 491 -27.09 26.22 5.38
CA VAL A 491 -27.54 24.93 4.86
C VAL A 491 -29.06 24.87 4.78
N PHE A 492 -29.76 25.28 5.84
CA PHE A 492 -31.21 25.07 5.96
C PHE A 492 -32.05 26.33 5.69
N ASN A 493 -31.47 27.52 5.77
CA ASN A 493 -32.19 28.80 5.71
C ASN A 493 -31.60 29.81 4.69
N ALA A 494 -30.75 29.36 3.76
CA ALA A 494 -30.05 30.24 2.81
C ALA A 494 -30.97 30.81 1.72
N ASP A 495 -31.84 29.96 1.16
CA ASP A 495 -32.83 30.35 0.17
C ASP A 495 -34.16 30.60 0.88
N GLY A 496 -34.64 31.85 0.85
CA GLY A 496 -35.91 32.27 1.46
C GLY A 496 -37.18 31.69 0.78
N ASP A 497 -37.07 30.55 0.09
CA ASP A 497 -38.14 29.90 -0.67
C ASP A 497 -39.29 29.41 0.22
N TYR A 498 -39.01 29.15 1.50
CA TYR A 498 -40.04 28.84 2.48
C TYR A 498 -40.58 30.09 3.17
N ARG A 499 -41.92 30.20 3.28
CA ARG A 499 -42.58 31.27 4.07
C ARG A 499 -42.19 31.29 5.56
N ARG A 500 -41.58 30.21 6.07
CA ARG A 500 -41.09 30.08 7.45
C ARG A 500 -39.73 29.37 7.41
N ALA A 501 -38.74 29.92 8.11
CA ALA A 501 -37.44 29.30 8.29
C ALA A 501 -37.52 28.05 9.19
N LEU A 502 -36.55 27.14 9.07
CA LEU A 502 -36.40 26.01 10.00
C LEU A 502 -35.87 26.55 11.33
N VAL A 503 -36.63 26.33 12.40
CA VAL A 503 -36.29 26.81 13.75
C VAL A 503 -35.92 25.64 14.66
N LEU A 504 -34.77 25.74 15.34
CA LEU A 504 -34.36 24.83 16.40
C LEU A 504 -35.00 25.29 17.72
N ASP A 505 -36.06 24.62 18.12
CA ASP A 505 -36.84 24.91 19.34
C ASP A 505 -37.11 23.66 20.19
N GLY A 506 -36.50 22.51 19.85
CA GLY A 506 -36.66 21.25 20.57
C GLY A 506 -38.01 20.57 20.40
N ALA A 507 -38.90 21.04 19.51
CA ALA A 507 -40.20 20.38 19.34
C ALA A 507 -40.04 19.01 18.65
N SER A 508 -40.82 18.03 19.08
CA SER A 508 -40.85 16.69 18.49
C SER A 508 -41.62 16.63 17.16
N PHE A 509 -41.16 15.79 16.24
CA PHE A 509 -41.81 15.47 14.97
C PHE A 509 -41.60 13.97 14.63
N THR A 510 -42.47 13.39 13.81
CA THR A 510 -42.42 11.96 13.49
C THR A 510 -41.28 11.63 12.53
N ALA A 511 -40.49 10.58 12.80
CA ALA A 511 -39.37 10.17 11.95
C ALA A 511 -39.81 9.76 10.54
N ILE A 512 -40.93 9.03 10.42
CA ILE A 512 -41.55 8.66 9.14
C ILE A 512 -42.96 9.26 9.08
N PRO A 513 -43.19 10.29 8.25
CA PRO A 513 -44.53 10.86 8.08
C PRO A 513 -45.47 9.86 7.39
N ALA A 514 -46.75 9.85 7.78
CA ALA A 514 -47.76 9.01 7.13
C ALA A 514 -47.91 9.37 5.65
N VAL A 515 -48.18 8.37 4.79
CA VAL A 515 -48.31 8.56 3.34
C VAL A 515 -49.36 9.65 3.03
N GLY A 516 -48.93 10.75 2.41
CA GLY A 516 -49.78 11.90 2.08
C GLY A 516 -49.82 13.03 3.11
N SER A 517 -49.13 12.91 4.26
CA SER A 517 -48.93 14.00 5.21
C SER A 517 -47.77 14.90 4.78
N ASN A 518 -48.00 16.22 4.76
CA ASN A 518 -47.02 17.20 4.30
C ASN A 518 -46.33 17.85 5.51
N ASP A 519 -45.35 17.16 6.09
CA ASP A 519 -44.60 17.68 7.23
C ASP A 519 -43.57 18.72 6.75
N LEU A 520 -43.77 19.98 7.15
CA LEU A 520 -42.91 21.09 6.75
C LEU A 520 -41.45 20.87 7.21
N THR A 521 -41.25 20.27 8.38
CA THR A 521 -39.91 20.05 8.95
C THR A 521 -39.12 19.06 8.09
N VAL A 522 -39.76 17.95 7.72
CA VAL A 522 -39.14 16.93 6.86
C VAL A 522 -38.79 17.53 5.51
N ASN A 523 -39.69 18.30 4.91
CA ASN A 523 -39.42 18.97 3.63
C ASN A 523 -38.25 19.96 3.72
N GLN A 524 -38.17 20.75 4.80
CA GLN A 524 -37.06 21.68 5.03
C GLN A 524 -35.72 20.95 5.20
N LEU A 525 -35.70 19.83 5.93
CA LEU A 525 -34.51 18.98 6.07
C LEU A 525 -34.09 18.37 4.73
N CYS A 526 -35.05 17.81 3.98
CA CYS A 526 -34.83 17.27 2.64
C CYS A 526 -34.29 18.33 1.68
N ASN A 527 -34.84 19.54 1.68
CA ASN A 527 -34.38 20.61 0.80
C ASN A 527 -32.98 21.14 1.19
N GLY A 528 -32.74 21.41 2.48
CA GLY A 528 -31.43 21.89 2.94
C GLY A 528 -30.31 20.87 2.71
N LEU A 529 -30.62 19.58 2.84
CA LEU A 529 -29.69 18.50 2.55
C LEU A 529 -29.73 18.05 1.08
N GLN A 530 -30.65 18.54 0.26
CA GLN A 530 -30.86 18.10 -1.13
C GLN A 530 -31.01 16.57 -1.26
N ILE A 531 -31.88 15.97 -0.46
CA ILE A 531 -32.19 14.53 -0.47
C ILE A 531 -33.68 14.30 -0.73
N ASP A 532 -34.01 13.13 -1.25
CA ASP A 532 -35.41 12.73 -1.44
C ASP A 532 -36.03 12.17 -0.13
N PRO A 533 -37.37 12.15 -0.01
CA PRO A 533 -38.05 11.66 1.19
C PRO A 533 -37.80 10.19 1.52
N LEU A 534 -37.46 9.33 0.54
CA LEU A 534 -37.16 7.92 0.81
C LEU A 534 -35.79 7.79 1.48
N THR A 535 -34.78 8.48 0.94
CA THR A 535 -33.45 8.57 1.56
C THR A 535 -33.55 9.13 2.97
N TYR A 536 -34.34 10.19 3.16
CA TYR A 536 -34.61 10.75 4.48
C TYR A 536 -35.17 9.70 5.46
N GLY A 537 -36.13 8.88 5.02
CA GLY A 537 -36.74 7.85 5.87
C GLY A 537 -35.72 6.83 6.42
N TYR A 538 -34.79 6.37 5.58
CA TYR A 538 -33.71 5.47 6.02
C TYR A 538 -32.77 6.13 7.04
N LEU A 539 -32.38 7.39 6.78
CA LEU A 539 -31.51 8.15 7.69
C LEU A 539 -32.22 8.45 9.02
N ALA A 540 -33.50 8.81 8.97
CA ALA A 540 -34.30 9.12 10.16
C ALA A 540 -34.42 7.90 11.09
N LEU A 541 -34.65 6.71 10.53
CA LEU A 541 -34.66 5.45 11.31
C LEU A 541 -33.30 5.16 11.95
N ALA A 542 -32.21 5.32 11.20
CA ALA A 542 -30.86 5.11 11.71
C ALA A 542 -30.53 6.07 12.88
N ILE A 543 -30.86 7.35 12.74
CA ILE A 543 -30.62 8.38 13.76
C ILE A 543 -31.49 8.15 15.00
N ALA A 544 -32.78 7.87 14.80
CA ALA A 544 -33.70 7.64 15.92
C ALA A 544 -33.29 6.42 16.76
N LYS A 545 -32.82 5.35 16.09
CA LYS A 545 -32.25 4.17 16.77
C LYS A 545 -30.95 4.52 17.52
N ALA A 546 -30.02 5.22 16.86
CA ALA A 546 -28.72 5.55 17.43
C ALA A 546 -28.80 6.49 18.64
N GLN A 547 -29.77 7.41 18.66
CA GLN A 547 -29.99 8.35 19.77
C GLN A 547 -31.02 7.84 20.81
N GLY A 548 -31.62 6.66 20.61
CA GLY A 548 -32.59 6.08 21.53
C GLY A 548 -33.94 6.81 21.58
N LEU A 549 -34.33 7.51 20.51
CA LEU A 549 -35.49 8.42 20.48
C LEU A 549 -36.81 7.76 20.02
N GLY A 550 -36.85 6.45 19.77
CA GLY A 550 -38.08 5.76 19.33
C GLY A 550 -38.53 6.22 17.94
N ASP A 551 -39.83 6.43 17.73
CA ASP A 551 -40.38 6.82 16.42
C ASP A 551 -40.40 8.35 16.17
N ASN A 552 -39.98 9.15 17.16
CA ASN A 552 -40.04 10.61 17.11
C ASN A 552 -38.64 11.22 17.19
N LEU A 553 -38.40 12.27 16.42
CA LEU A 553 -37.18 13.07 16.44
C LEU A 553 -37.47 14.46 17.00
N GLU A 554 -36.46 15.13 17.55
CA GLU A 554 -36.60 16.49 18.10
C GLU A 554 -35.84 17.50 17.25
N ARG A 555 -36.37 18.73 17.13
CA ARG A 555 -35.70 19.85 16.43
C ARG A 555 -34.55 20.44 17.26
N THR A 556 -33.53 19.62 17.51
CA THR A 556 -32.32 19.96 18.27
C THR A 556 -31.08 20.04 17.36
N PRO A 557 -30.02 20.76 17.77
CA PRO A 557 -28.76 20.79 17.04
C PRO A 557 -28.16 19.38 16.84
N ALA A 558 -28.23 18.50 17.84
CA ALA A 558 -27.73 17.13 17.77
C ALA A 558 -28.37 16.32 16.63
N VAL A 559 -29.71 16.34 16.50
CA VAL A 559 -30.44 15.61 15.44
C VAL A 559 -30.12 16.16 14.06
N VAL A 560 -30.19 17.49 13.90
CA VAL A 560 -29.90 18.13 12.60
C VAL A 560 -28.45 17.91 12.18
N SER A 561 -27.52 17.92 13.12
CA SER A 561 -26.11 17.63 12.88
C SER A 561 -25.92 16.18 12.44
N ALA A 562 -26.63 15.21 13.02
CA ALA A 562 -26.55 13.81 12.60
C ALA A 562 -26.98 13.61 11.13
N PHE A 563 -28.07 14.23 10.70
CA PHE A 563 -28.46 14.23 9.28
C PHE A 563 -27.40 14.89 8.41
N TYR A 564 -26.88 16.05 8.83
CA TYR A 564 -25.83 16.76 8.11
C TYR A 564 -24.57 15.89 7.96
N ARG A 565 -24.12 15.22 9.02
CA ARG A 565 -22.95 14.32 9.02
C ARG A 565 -23.10 13.21 7.99
N LEU A 566 -24.18 12.42 8.08
CA LEU A 566 -24.38 11.27 7.19
C LEU A 566 -24.45 11.68 5.71
N VAL A 567 -25.06 12.83 5.41
CA VAL A 567 -25.18 13.31 4.04
C VAL A 567 -23.89 13.96 3.54
N LYS A 568 -23.31 14.87 4.33
CA LYS A 568 -22.15 15.66 3.92
C LYS A 568 -20.87 14.84 3.90
N LEU A 569 -20.69 13.92 4.85
CA LEU A 569 -19.55 12.98 4.85
C LEU A 569 -19.60 12.06 3.64
N ALA A 570 -20.77 11.47 3.34
CA ALA A 570 -20.97 10.66 2.13
C ALA A 570 -20.59 11.44 0.87
N ARG A 571 -21.12 12.67 0.72
CA ARG A 571 -20.82 13.53 -0.44
C ARG A 571 -19.35 13.93 -0.54
N LEU A 572 -18.69 14.22 0.58
CA LEU A 572 -17.26 14.55 0.59
C LEU A 572 -16.43 13.43 -0.04
N MET A 573 -16.83 12.18 0.19
CA MET A 573 -16.19 10.98 -0.35
C MET A 573 -16.82 10.49 -1.66
N SER A 574 -17.68 11.29 -2.31
CA SER A 574 -18.39 10.94 -3.54
C SER A 574 -19.34 9.72 -3.44
N LEU A 575 -19.93 9.51 -2.27
CA LEU A 575 -20.93 8.49 -1.99
C LEU A 575 -22.34 9.08 -1.89
N THR A 576 -23.34 8.23 -2.10
CA THR A 576 -24.72 8.50 -1.68
C THR A 576 -24.89 8.24 -0.18
N PRO A 577 -25.82 8.92 0.51
CA PRO A 577 -26.06 8.68 1.94
C PRO A 577 -26.48 7.24 2.25
N ILE A 578 -27.18 6.58 1.32
CA ILE A 578 -27.61 5.19 1.48
C ILE A 578 -26.42 4.23 1.38
N GLU A 579 -25.50 4.45 0.44
CA GLU A 579 -24.27 3.65 0.34
C GLU A 579 -23.45 3.75 1.63
N LEU A 580 -23.34 4.94 2.22
CA LEU A 580 -22.64 5.10 3.50
C LEU A 580 -23.32 4.31 4.62
N VAL A 581 -24.64 4.41 4.77
CA VAL A 581 -25.37 3.64 5.80
C VAL A 581 -25.20 2.13 5.58
N LEU A 582 -25.38 1.65 4.35
CA LEU A 582 -25.20 0.23 4.01
C LEU A 582 -23.78 -0.24 4.32
N MET A 583 -22.77 0.57 3.98
CA MET A 583 -21.37 0.28 4.28
C MET A 583 -21.11 0.12 5.78
N LEU A 584 -21.60 1.07 6.59
CA LEU A 584 -21.45 1.02 8.05
C LEU A 584 -22.18 -0.18 8.67
N THR A 585 -23.31 -0.60 8.10
CA THR A 585 -24.03 -1.80 8.55
C THR A 585 -23.37 -3.12 8.13
N LEU A 586 -22.61 -3.13 7.02
CA LEU A 586 -21.94 -4.34 6.53
C LEU A 586 -20.57 -4.55 7.17
N PHE A 587 -19.89 -3.48 7.62
CA PHE A 587 -18.58 -3.58 8.26
C PHE A 587 -18.64 -4.05 9.72
N ALA A 588 -19.81 -3.94 10.36
CA ALA A 588 -19.97 -4.32 11.76
C ALA A 588 -21.20 -5.18 11.96
N ASP A 589 -21.04 -6.28 12.69
CA ASP A 589 -22.12 -7.22 13.00
C ASP A 589 -23.21 -6.64 13.94
N ASP A 590 -22.97 -5.49 14.60
CA ASP A 590 -23.77 -4.96 15.73
C ASP A 590 -24.33 -3.52 15.57
N ASP A 591 -24.44 -2.95 14.36
CA ASP A 591 -24.83 -1.53 14.12
C ASP A 591 -23.96 -0.45 14.82
N LYS A 592 -22.92 -0.85 15.56
CA LYS A 592 -22.05 0.03 16.37
C LYS A 592 -21.39 1.15 15.56
N TRP A 593 -20.99 0.85 14.33
CA TRP A 593 -20.37 1.82 13.43
C TRP A 593 -21.36 2.87 12.95
N LEU A 594 -22.58 2.45 12.58
CA LEU A 594 -23.65 3.36 12.22
C LEU A 594 -24.04 4.25 13.40
N ASN A 595 -24.13 3.68 14.60
CA ASN A 595 -24.44 4.42 15.82
C ASN A 595 -23.37 5.48 16.16
N GLY A 596 -22.08 5.22 15.88
CA GLY A 596 -21.01 6.20 16.10
C GLY A 596 -21.13 7.47 15.26
N LEU A 597 -21.69 7.38 14.04
CA LEU A 597 -21.92 8.54 13.16
C LEU A 597 -23.32 9.14 13.29
N ALA A 598 -24.35 8.31 13.41
CA ALA A 598 -25.76 8.71 13.53
C ALA A 598 -26.13 9.21 14.95
N GLY A 599 -25.42 8.71 15.97
CA GLY A 599 -25.57 9.10 17.38
C GLY A 599 -24.75 10.36 17.73
N VAL A 600 -24.39 10.50 19.01
CA VAL A 600 -23.46 11.57 19.44
C VAL A 600 -22.02 11.06 19.20
N PRO A 601 -21.19 11.76 18.41
CA PRO A 601 -19.83 11.32 18.14
C PRO A 601 -18.98 11.30 19.42
N GLN A 602 -18.13 10.28 19.53
CA GLN A 602 -17.26 10.06 20.68
C GLN A 602 -15.84 9.74 20.20
N ILE A 603 -14.85 10.28 20.92
CA ILE A 603 -13.43 9.94 20.76
C ILE A 603 -12.97 9.26 22.04
N HIS A 604 -12.45 8.05 21.95
CA HIS A 604 -12.14 7.22 23.10
C HIS A 604 -10.63 7.10 23.30
N GLY A 605 -10.16 7.30 24.54
CA GLY A 605 -8.76 7.02 24.90
C GLY A 605 -8.47 5.54 25.20
N GLN A 606 -9.50 4.68 25.29
CA GLN A 606 -9.40 3.24 25.57
C GLN A 606 -10.54 2.48 24.86
N SER A 607 -10.42 1.15 24.74
CA SER A 607 -11.45 0.31 24.12
C SER A 607 -12.83 0.49 24.80
N SER A 608 -13.83 0.93 24.03
CA SER A 608 -15.20 1.19 24.48
C SER A 608 -16.22 0.32 23.71
N GLU A 609 -17.46 0.24 24.22
CA GLU A 609 -18.59 -0.39 23.52
C GLU A 609 -19.04 0.39 22.28
N THR A 610 -18.94 1.73 22.33
CA THR A 610 -19.13 2.64 21.21
C THR A 610 -17.83 2.79 20.41
N ARG A 611 -17.96 2.92 19.09
CA ARG A 611 -16.81 3.01 18.17
C ARG A 611 -16.40 4.46 18.00
N ASP A 612 -15.09 4.70 18.05
CA ASP A 612 -14.50 6.02 17.88
C ASP A 612 -14.83 6.60 16.50
N VAL A 613 -15.32 7.84 16.49
CA VAL A 613 -15.72 8.53 15.26
C VAL A 613 -14.55 8.73 14.30
N LEU A 614 -13.33 8.97 14.79
CA LEU A 614 -12.15 9.16 13.95
C LEU A 614 -11.84 7.88 13.17
N ASN A 615 -11.94 6.74 13.85
CA ASN A 615 -11.65 5.42 13.31
C ASN A 615 -12.66 5.05 12.22
N ILE A 616 -13.94 5.32 12.47
CA ILE A 616 -15.00 5.09 11.48
C ILE A 616 -14.77 5.95 10.23
N ILE A 617 -14.51 7.26 10.39
CA ILE A 617 -14.30 8.16 9.25
C ILE A 617 -13.07 7.74 8.45
N TYR A 618 -11.97 7.36 9.11
CA TYR A 618 -10.77 6.88 8.44
C TYR A 618 -11.02 5.56 7.70
N ALA A 619 -11.71 4.59 8.32
CA ALA A 619 -12.04 3.32 7.69
C ALA A 619 -12.92 3.48 6.44
N VAL A 620 -13.90 4.39 6.48
CA VAL A 620 -14.71 4.73 5.29
C VAL A 620 -13.83 5.37 4.22
N HIS A 621 -12.95 6.31 4.58
CA HIS A 621 -11.98 6.90 3.65
C HIS A 621 -11.12 5.83 2.96
N GLU A 622 -10.56 4.90 3.74
CA GLU A 622 -9.70 3.84 3.25
C GLU A 622 -10.44 2.87 2.32
N CYS A 623 -11.69 2.50 2.66
CA CYS A 623 -12.52 1.68 1.78
C CYS A 623 -12.85 2.39 0.47
N VAL A 624 -13.24 3.67 0.50
CA VAL A 624 -13.54 4.43 -0.71
C VAL A 624 -12.31 4.56 -1.59
N ARG A 625 -11.15 4.81 -0.99
CA ARG A 625 -9.87 4.85 -1.70
C ARG A 625 -9.57 3.49 -2.35
N TRP A 626 -9.70 2.40 -1.63
CA TRP A 626 -9.51 1.05 -2.17
C TRP A 626 -10.48 0.76 -3.34
N CYS A 627 -11.76 1.08 -3.20
CA CYS A 627 -12.75 0.93 -4.28
C CYS A 627 -12.35 1.74 -5.53
N LYS A 628 -11.90 2.98 -5.34
CA LYS A 628 -11.43 3.85 -6.43
C LYS A 628 -10.18 3.28 -7.12
N ASP A 629 -9.20 2.81 -6.34
CA ASP A 629 -7.96 2.22 -6.85
C ASP A 629 -8.23 0.93 -7.64
N ARG A 630 -9.26 0.16 -7.25
CA ARG A 630 -9.69 -1.07 -7.96
C ARG A 630 -10.76 -0.86 -9.00
N GLN A 631 -11.14 0.39 -9.29
CA GLN A 631 -12.21 0.73 -10.22
C GLN A 631 -13.52 -0.02 -9.93
N LEU A 632 -13.76 -0.34 -8.66
CA LEU A 632 -14.92 -1.07 -8.20
C LEU A 632 -15.95 -0.05 -7.68
N PRO A 633 -17.12 0.12 -8.34
CA PRO A 633 -18.16 1.00 -7.83
C PRO A 633 -18.60 0.56 -6.43
N VAL A 634 -18.71 1.51 -5.51
CA VAL A 634 -18.99 1.21 -4.09
C VAL A 634 -20.32 0.49 -3.93
N LEU A 635 -21.37 0.88 -4.66
CA LEU A 635 -22.65 0.16 -4.64
C LEU A 635 -22.51 -1.31 -5.05
N THR A 636 -21.77 -1.58 -6.12
CA THR A 636 -21.54 -2.95 -6.61
C THR A 636 -20.79 -3.77 -5.57
N MET A 637 -19.77 -3.18 -4.93
CA MET A 637 -19.06 -3.79 -3.82
C MET A 637 -20.01 -4.16 -2.67
N LEU A 638 -20.84 -3.23 -2.23
CA LEU A 638 -21.79 -3.44 -1.13
C LEU A 638 -22.81 -4.52 -1.48
N GLN A 639 -23.31 -4.57 -2.71
CA GLN A 639 -24.23 -5.59 -3.20
C GLN A 639 -23.60 -6.99 -3.24
N MET A 640 -22.31 -7.09 -3.59
CA MET A 640 -21.59 -8.35 -3.57
C MET A 640 -21.43 -8.90 -2.14
N VAL A 641 -21.20 -8.04 -1.16
CA VAL A 641 -21.02 -8.44 0.25
C VAL A 641 -22.36 -8.70 0.95
N ALA A 642 -23.38 -7.89 0.66
CA ALA A 642 -24.70 -8.01 1.25
C ALA A 642 -25.35 -9.39 1.00
N GLN A 643 -26.12 -9.86 1.98
CA GLN A 643 -26.93 -11.06 1.77
C GLN A 643 -28.05 -10.78 0.77
N PRO A 644 -28.29 -11.67 -0.21
CA PRO A 644 -29.27 -11.44 -1.26
C PRO A 644 -30.69 -11.38 -0.68
N GLN A 645 -31.37 -10.24 -0.87
CA GLN A 645 -32.79 -10.11 -0.53
C GLN A 645 -33.66 -10.73 -1.63
N VAL A 646 -34.40 -11.78 -1.28
CA VAL A 646 -35.20 -12.54 -2.23
C VAL A 646 -36.57 -11.88 -2.41
N SER A 647 -36.91 -11.55 -3.65
CA SER A 647 -38.29 -11.22 -4.00
C SER A 647 -39.14 -12.49 -4.03
N GLY A 648 -40.39 -12.44 -3.57
CA GLY A 648 -41.29 -13.60 -3.57
C GLY A 648 -41.64 -14.19 -4.96
N ALA A 649 -41.11 -13.64 -6.05
CA ALA A 649 -41.31 -14.11 -7.43
C ALA A 649 -39.97 -14.40 -8.11
N ALA A 650 -39.91 -15.48 -8.89
CA ALA A 650 -38.73 -15.85 -9.68
C ALA A 650 -38.46 -14.83 -10.80
N SER A 651 -37.19 -14.47 -10.97
CA SER A 651 -36.72 -13.61 -12.06
C SER A 651 -36.81 -14.32 -13.42
N GLU A 652 -36.75 -13.57 -14.51
CA GLU A 652 -36.81 -14.13 -15.87
C GLU A 652 -35.66 -15.10 -16.14
N ALA A 653 -34.44 -14.77 -15.69
CA ALA A 653 -33.26 -15.64 -15.80
C ALA A 653 -33.44 -16.97 -15.03
N GLN A 654 -34.04 -16.91 -13.84
CA GLN A 654 -34.34 -18.12 -13.05
C GLN A 654 -35.37 -19.01 -13.77
N ARG A 655 -36.40 -18.43 -14.40
CA ARG A 655 -37.40 -19.19 -15.17
C ARG A 655 -36.78 -19.89 -16.38
N GLN A 656 -35.93 -19.19 -17.14
CA GLN A 656 -35.22 -19.78 -18.28
C GLN A 656 -34.34 -20.96 -17.84
N MET A 657 -33.67 -20.85 -16.69
CA MET A 657 -32.91 -21.95 -16.11
C MET A 657 -33.81 -23.15 -15.78
N PHE A 658 -34.98 -22.92 -15.18
CA PHE A 658 -35.93 -23.98 -14.85
C PHE A 658 -36.40 -24.71 -16.12
N ASP A 659 -36.83 -23.98 -17.14
CA ASP A 659 -37.30 -24.56 -18.41
C ASP A 659 -36.21 -25.41 -19.08
N LYS A 660 -34.97 -24.91 -19.09
CA LYS A 660 -33.82 -25.63 -19.64
C LYS A 660 -33.56 -26.95 -18.90
N VAL A 661 -33.53 -26.92 -17.57
CA VAL A 661 -33.36 -28.13 -16.75
C VAL A 661 -34.49 -29.13 -16.99
N ILE A 662 -35.74 -28.66 -17.06
CA ILE A 662 -36.91 -29.54 -17.30
C ILE A 662 -36.79 -30.24 -18.65
N SER A 663 -36.35 -29.54 -19.69
CA SER A 663 -36.23 -30.10 -21.03
C SER A 663 -35.14 -31.17 -21.17
N LEU A 664 -34.00 -30.99 -20.48
CA LEU A 664 -32.81 -31.84 -20.65
C LEU A 664 -32.71 -32.98 -19.63
N LEU A 665 -33.26 -32.80 -18.42
CA LEU A 665 -33.13 -33.76 -17.34
C LEU A 665 -33.68 -35.17 -17.63
N PRO A 666 -34.80 -35.37 -18.36
CA PRO A 666 -35.36 -36.70 -18.59
C PRO A 666 -34.37 -37.70 -19.24
N ALA A 667 -33.50 -37.23 -20.13
CA ALA A 667 -32.50 -38.06 -20.80
C ALA A 667 -31.29 -38.41 -19.91
N ALA A 668 -31.04 -37.62 -18.86
CA ALA A 668 -29.88 -37.76 -17.96
C ALA A 668 -30.18 -38.56 -16.68
N ARG A 669 -31.43 -38.99 -16.45
CA ARG A 669 -31.82 -39.74 -15.24
C ARG A 669 -31.29 -41.17 -15.26
N LEU A 670 -30.91 -41.67 -14.08
CA LEU A 670 -30.67 -43.09 -13.90
C LEU A 670 -32.01 -43.83 -14.03
N THR A 671 -32.14 -44.67 -15.06
CA THR A 671 -33.36 -45.43 -15.31
C THR A 671 -33.10 -46.94 -15.19
N ASN A 672 -34.15 -47.68 -14.82
CA ASN A 672 -34.10 -49.14 -14.82
C ASN A 672 -33.79 -49.69 -16.23
N ALA A 673 -34.31 -49.04 -17.28
CA ALA A 673 -34.04 -49.40 -18.67
C ALA A 673 -32.54 -49.27 -19.00
N GLY A 674 -31.86 -48.22 -18.52
CA GLY A 674 -30.41 -48.04 -18.72
C GLY A 674 -29.57 -49.15 -18.08
N LEU A 675 -29.97 -49.64 -16.91
CA LEU A 675 -29.30 -50.77 -16.25
C LEU A 675 -29.51 -52.08 -17.03
N LEU A 676 -30.74 -52.33 -17.51
CA LEU A 676 -31.05 -53.53 -18.31
C LEU A 676 -30.31 -53.53 -19.66
N MET A 677 -30.16 -52.36 -20.30
CA MET A 677 -29.41 -52.21 -21.56
C MET A 677 -27.89 -52.42 -21.39
N ALA A 678 -27.38 -52.32 -20.15
CA ALA A 678 -25.99 -52.62 -19.81
C ALA A 678 -25.77 -54.09 -19.38
N ASP A 679 -26.70 -54.98 -19.73
CA ASP A 679 -26.71 -56.40 -19.35
C ASP A 679 -26.71 -56.66 -17.84
N VAL A 680 -27.32 -55.78 -17.04
CA VAL A 680 -27.58 -56.04 -15.63
C VAL A 680 -28.81 -56.95 -15.51
N PRO A 681 -28.75 -58.09 -14.79
CA PRO A 681 -29.90 -59.00 -14.67
C PRO A 681 -31.13 -58.31 -14.06
N PRO A 682 -32.36 -58.69 -14.45
CA PRO A 682 -33.57 -58.14 -13.84
C PRO A 682 -33.75 -58.60 -12.38
N THR A 683 -34.17 -57.70 -11.49
CA THR A 683 -34.50 -58.06 -10.09
C THR A 683 -35.87 -58.73 -9.97
N PRO A 684 -36.08 -59.64 -9.00
CA PRO A 684 -37.38 -60.23 -8.70
C PRO A 684 -38.47 -59.20 -8.30
N ALA A 685 -38.07 -58.06 -7.73
CA ALA A 685 -38.96 -56.97 -7.30
C ALA A 685 -39.20 -55.88 -8.37
N GLY A 686 -38.78 -56.10 -9.62
CA GLY A 686 -39.19 -55.33 -10.80
C GLY A 686 -38.45 -54.02 -11.11
N ASN A 687 -37.78 -53.34 -10.16
CA ASN A 687 -37.05 -52.10 -10.46
C ASN A 687 -35.81 -51.91 -9.57
N TRP A 688 -34.63 -51.85 -10.19
CA TRP A 688 -33.34 -51.63 -9.52
C TRP A 688 -33.28 -50.34 -8.69
N LEU A 689 -34.02 -49.29 -9.08
CA LEU A 689 -34.06 -48.02 -8.35
C LEU A 689 -34.57 -48.16 -6.90
N HIS A 690 -35.34 -49.21 -6.59
CA HIS A 690 -35.76 -49.47 -5.21
C HIS A 690 -34.62 -49.89 -4.28
N PHE A 691 -33.62 -50.58 -4.82
CA PHE A 691 -32.42 -51.03 -4.10
C PHE A 691 -31.30 -49.98 -4.12
N LEU A 692 -31.34 -49.05 -5.08
CA LEU A 692 -30.32 -48.01 -5.26
C LEU A 692 -30.59 -46.70 -4.47
N LYS A 693 -31.52 -46.69 -3.50
CA LYS A 693 -31.89 -45.48 -2.74
C LYS A 693 -30.72 -44.80 -2.01
N SER A 694 -29.68 -45.57 -1.67
CA SER A 694 -28.46 -45.10 -1.02
C SER A 694 -27.51 -44.36 -1.97
N VAL A 695 -27.71 -44.48 -3.28
CA VAL A 695 -26.86 -43.95 -4.36
C VAL A 695 -27.62 -42.96 -5.25
N ALA A 696 -28.92 -43.16 -5.47
CA ALA A 696 -29.79 -42.30 -6.26
C ALA A 696 -31.15 -42.06 -5.56
N ASP A 697 -31.86 -41.01 -5.93
CA ASP A 697 -33.23 -40.77 -5.45
C ASP A 697 -34.28 -41.52 -6.31
N PRO A 698 -35.56 -41.55 -5.88
CA PRO A 698 -36.62 -42.24 -6.63
C PRO A 698 -36.87 -41.67 -8.04
N SER A 699 -36.41 -40.45 -8.32
CA SER A 699 -36.52 -39.79 -9.62
C SER A 699 -35.34 -40.06 -10.55
N GLY A 700 -34.34 -40.83 -10.09
CA GLY A 700 -33.15 -41.19 -10.85
C GLY A 700 -32.01 -40.16 -10.74
N LEU A 701 -32.06 -39.23 -9.78
CA LEU A 701 -30.98 -38.26 -9.53
C LEU A 701 -29.88 -38.90 -8.66
N VAL A 702 -28.63 -38.78 -9.09
CA VAL A 702 -27.47 -39.39 -8.40
C VAL A 702 -27.07 -38.54 -7.19
N ARG A 703 -26.88 -39.18 -6.04
CA ARG A 703 -26.46 -38.53 -4.79
C ARG A 703 -24.93 -38.32 -4.76
N PRO A 704 -24.45 -37.24 -4.13
CA PRO A 704 -23.03 -37.09 -3.84
C PRO A 704 -22.58 -38.12 -2.79
N LEU A 705 -21.46 -38.81 -3.03
CA LEU A 705 -20.88 -39.84 -2.15
C LEU A 705 -19.41 -39.49 -1.88
N GLY A 706 -19.05 -39.18 -0.64
CA GLY A 706 -17.68 -38.77 -0.31
C GLY A 706 -17.25 -37.39 -0.85
N TYR A 707 -16.00 -37.01 -0.55
CA TYR A 707 -15.43 -35.69 -0.85
C TYR A 707 -14.39 -35.71 -1.98
N SER A 708 -13.86 -36.88 -2.34
CA SER A 708 -12.91 -37.07 -3.44
C SER A 708 -13.40 -38.12 -4.42
N GLU A 709 -12.88 -38.10 -5.65
CA GLU A 709 -13.27 -39.08 -6.68
C GLU A 709 -12.91 -40.52 -6.28
N ALA A 710 -11.75 -40.72 -5.64
CA ALA A 710 -11.36 -42.04 -5.13
C ALA A 710 -12.31 -42.55 -4.04
N GLN A 711 -12.71 -41.68 -3.11
CA GLN A 711 -13.69 -42.01 -2.07
C GLN A 711 -15.09 -42.24 -2.67
N TYR A 712 -15.50 -41.44 -3.65
CA TYR A 712 -16.75 -41.62 -4.37
C TYR A 712 -16.79 -43.01 -5.03
N LEU A 713 -15.75 -43.36 -5.78
CA LEU A 713 -15.65 -44.65 -6.46
C LEU A 713 -15.65 -45.81 -5.46
N TRP A 714 -14.94 -45.67 -4.35
CA TRP A 714 -14.92 -46.68 -3.29
C TRP A 714 -16.30 -46.84 -2.62
N GLU A 715 -16.92 -45.74 -2.19
CA GLU A 715 -18.25 -45.77 -1.55
C GLU A 715 -19.34 -46.26 -2.51
N ALA A 716 -19.29 -45.82 -3.77
CA ALA A 716 -20.22 -46.25 -4.80
C ALA A 716 -20.12 -47.78 -5.00
N ARG A 717 -18.90 -48.33 -5.10
CA ARG A 717 -18.70 -49.79 -5.19
C ARG A 717 -19.25 -50.53 -3.99
N VAL A 718 -19.00 -50.04 -2.78
CA VAL A 718 -19.50 -50.67 -1.55
C VAL A 718 -21.04 -50.68 -1.52
N ARG A 719 -21.68 -49.54 -1.82
CA ARG A 719 -23.15 -49.40 -1.81
C ARG A 719 -23.83 -50.14 -2.95
N LEU A 720 -23.23 -50.16 -4.14
CA LEU A 720 -23.72 -50.97 -5.28
C LEU A 720 -23.62 -52.46 -4.97
N ASN A 721 -22.52 -52.92 -4.37
CA ASN A 721 -22.36 -54.30 -3.95
C ASN A 721 -23.43 -54.73 -2.92
N GLN A 722 -23.76 -53.84 -1.97
CA GLN A 722 -24.89 -54.05 -1.04
C GLN A 722 -26.23 -54.10 -1.78
N ALA A 723 -26.50 -53.19 -2.72
CA ALA A 723 -27.74 -53.19 -3.49
C ALA A 723 -27.91 -54.46 -4.35
N VAL A 724 -26.81 -55.01 -4.88
CA VAL A 724 -26.83 -56.30 -5.61
C VAL A 724 -27.10 -57.47 -4.67
N LEU A 725 -26.55 -57.47 -3.45
CA LEU A 725 -26.86 -58.50 -2.45
C LEU A 725 -28.34 -58.51 -2.05
N ASP A 726 -28.93 -57.32 -1.90
CA ASP A 726 -30.35 -57.19 -1.52
C ASP A 726 -31.30 -57.55 -2.67
N GLY A 727 -30.92 -57.24 -3.91
CA GLY A 727 -31.72 -57.54 -5.11
C GLY A 727 -31.56 -58.98 -5.64
N LEU A 728 -30.39 -59.58 -5.46
CA LEU A 728 -30.00 -60.91 -5.96
C LEU A 728 -29.20 -61.70 -4.90
N PRO A 729 -29.86 -62.20 -3.83
CA PRO A 729 -29.18 -62.77 -2.65
C PRO A 729 -28.45 -64.10 -2.87
N ALA A 730 -28.70 -64.80 -3.99
CA ALA A 730 -28.16 -66.13 -4.28
C ALA A 730 -27.07 -66.09 -5.37
N MET A 731 -26.01 -65.29 -5.19
CA MET A 731 -24.91 -65.15 -6.17
C MET A 731 -23.52 -65.32 -5.56
N ALA A 732 -22.65 -66.06 -6.25
CA ALA A 732 -21.23 -66.18 -5.90
C ALA A 732 -20.48 -64.85 -6.10
N ALA A 733 -19.44 -64.60 -5.30
CA ALA A 733 -18.68 -63.34 -5.33
C ALA A 733 -18.04 -63.05 -6.69
N GLU A 734 -17.60 -64.08 -7.41
CA GLU A 734 -16.96 -64.00 -8.73
C GLU A 734 -17.91 -63.49 -9.83
N VAL A 735 -19.20 -63.81 -9.75
CA VAL A 735 -20.21 -63.38 -10.73
C VAL A 735 -20.78 -62.00 -10.37
N ARG A 736 -20.71 -61.61 -9.10
CA ARG A 736 -21.21 -60.34 -8.58
C ARG A 736 -20.29 -59.16 -8.91
N ALA A 737 -18.97 -59.34 -8.81
CA ALA A 737 -18.00 -58.28 -9.11
C ALA A 737 -18.19 -57.63 -10.51
N PRO A 738 -18.34 -58.37 -11.62
CA PRO A 738 -18.56 -57.76 -12.93
C PRO A 738 -19.92 -57.06 -13.06
N ILE A 739 -20.96 -57.49 -12.33
CA ILE A 739 -22.27 -56.80 -12.31
C ILE A 739 -22.13 -55.45 -11.60
N VAL A 740 -21.42 -55.41 -10.47
CA VAL A 740 -21.18 -54.17 -9.72
C VAL A 740 -20.41 -53.16 -10.57
N GLU A 741 -19.38 -53.57 -11.32
CA GLU A 741 -18.63 -52.67 -12.20
C GLU A 741 -19.48 -52.19 -13.40
N LYS A 742 -20.37 -53.03 -13.96
CA LYS A 742 -21.35 -52.60 -14.99
C LYS A 742 -22.33 -51.56 -14.45
N MET A 743 -22.89 -51.79 -13.25
CA MET A 743 -23.76 -50.82 -12.58
C MET A 743 -23.03 -49.52 -12.24
N LEU A 744 -21.75 -49.59 -11.85
CA LEU A 744 -20.91 -48.43 -11.61
C LEU A 744 -20.70 -47.63 -12.89
N GLY A 745 -20.44 -48.29 -14.03
CA GLY A 745 -20.33 -47.63 -15.33
C GLY A 745 -21.58 -46.83 -15.70
N VAL A 746 -22.77 -47.43 -15.57
CA VAL A 746 -24.05 -46.74 -15.83
C VAL A 746 -24.28 -45.59 -14.85
N LEU A 747 -23.91 -45.77 -13.57
CA LEU A 747 -24.02 -44.73 -12.55
C LEU A 747 -23.13 -43.52 -12.88
N LEU A 748 -21.87 -43.75 -13.27
CA LEU A 748 -20.93 -42.70 -13.63
C LEU A 748 -21.39 -41.95 -14.88
N GLN A 749 -21.90 -42.66 -15.89
CA GLN A 749 -22.51 -42.02 -17.07
C GLN A 749 -23.72 -41.15 -16.70
N ALA A 750 -24.61 -41.62 -15.82
CA ALA A 750 -25.75 -40.84 -15.36
C ALA A 750 -25.31 -39.61 -14.53
N ARG A 751 -24.27 -39.76 -13.69
CA ARG A 751 -23.68 -38.65 -12.92
C ARG A 751 -23.09 -37.59 -13.86
N GLU A 752 -22.31 -37.99 -14.86
CA GLU A 752 -21.74 -37.09 -15.86
C GLU A 752 -22.82 -36.40 -16.69
N ALA A 753 -23.85 -37.12 -17.13
CA ALA A 753 -24.97 -36.54 -17.86
C ALA A 753 -25.73 -35.50 -17.01
N GLN A 754 -25.99 -35.79 -15.74
CA GLN A 754 -26.63 -34.83 -14.82
C GLN A 754 -25.76 -33.60 -14.55
N ALA A 755 -24.44 -33.80 -14.40
CA ALA A 755 -23.49 -32.70 -14.29
C ALA A 755 -23.46 -31.85 -15.57
N SER A 756 -23.56 -32.46 -16.76
CA SER A 756 -23.64 -31.73 -18.03
C SER A 756 -24.90 -30.87 -18.14
N VAL A 757 -26.06 -31.40 -17.74
CA VAL A 757 -27.31 -30.61 -17.70
C VAL A 757 -27.18 -29.41 -16.75
N ALA A 758 -26.60 -29.62 -15.57
CA ALA A 758 -26.37 -28.54 -14.62
C ALA A 758 -25.37 -27.50 -15.15
N LYS A 759 -24.27 -27.94 -15.79
CA LYS A 759 -23.28 -27.05 -16.44
C LYS A 759 -23.93 -26.17 -17.48
N GLU A 760 -24.72 -26.73 -18.39
CA GLU A 760 -25.40 -25.96 -19.44
C GLU A 760 -26.40 -24.96 -18.87
N ALA A 761 -27.22 -25.38 -17.90
CA ALA A 761 -28.22 -24.51 -17.28
C ALA A 761 -27.58 -23.37 -16.46
N LEU A 762 -26.51 -23.68 -15.71
CA LEU A 762 -25.80 -22.70 -14.88
C LEU A 762 -24.95 -21.74 -15.70
N ALA A 763 -24.34 -22.19 -16.80
CA ALA A 763 -23.57 -21.33 -17.69
C ALA A 763 -24.47 -20.23 -18.28
N VAL A 764 -25.69 -20.57 -18.71
CA VAL A 764 -26.68 -19.59 -19.20
C VAL A 764 -27.16 -18.68 -18.06
N PHE A 765 -27.41 -19.23 -16.88
CA PHE A 765 -27.91 -18.45 -15.74
C PHE A 765 -26.88 -17.44 -15.19
N THR A 766 -25.61 -17.84 -15.09
CA THR A 766 -24.53 -17.01 -14.51
C THR A 766 -23.72 -16.25 -15.57
N SER A 767 -23.90 -16.57 -16.86
CA SER A 767 -23.05 -16.07 -17.97
C SER A 767 -21.56 -16.42 -17.84
N LEU A 768 -21.23 -17.47 -17.08
CA LEU A 768 -19.88 -18.00 -16.90
C LEU A 768 -19.65 -19.25 -17.75
N ASP A 769 -18.39 -19.61 -18.01
CA ASP A 769 -18.07 -20.93 -18.58
C ASP A 769 -18.38 -22.07 -17.59
N SER A 770 -18.41 -23.29 -18.12
CA SER A 770 -18.87 -24.45 -17.37
C SER A 770 -17.99 -24.81 -16.17
N GLU A 771 -16.70 -24.51 -16.18
CA GLU A 771 -15.81 -24.79 -15.05
C GLU A 771 -16.01 -23.77 -13.94
N ARG A 772 -16.06 -22.47 -14.30
CA ARG A 772 -16.31 -21.41 -13.32
C ARG A 772 -17.71 -21.49 -12.72
N ALA A 773 -18.73 -21.81 -13.51
CA ALA A 773 -20.10 -21.99 -13.02
C ALA A 773 -20.21 -23.14 -12.01
N MET A 774 -19.48 -24.24 -12.22
CA MET A 774 -19.42 -25.35 -11.27
C MET A 774 -18.63 -25.00 -9.99
N GLY A 775 -17.56 -24.20 -10.12
CA GLY A 775 -16.84 -23.63 -8.97
C GLY A 775 -17.74 -22.75 -8.10
N VAL A 776 -18.51 -21.84 -8.71
CA VAL A 776 -19.48 -20.99 -8.01
C VAL A 776 -20.57 -21.82 -7.32
N LEU A 777 -21.06 -22.87 -7.98
CA LEU A 777 -22.03 -23.78 -7.39
C LEU A 777 -21.50 -24.45 -6.12
N ALA A 778 -20.26 -24.95 -6.19
CA ALA A 778 -19.59 -25.55 -5.04
C ALA A 778 -19.38 -24.53 -3.92
N TRP A 779 -19.00 -23.29 -4.27
CA TRP A 779 -18.84 -22.19 -3.32
C TRP A 779 -20.16 -21.77 -2.64
N ALA A 780 -21.28 -21.84 -3.34
CA ALA A 780 -22.61 -21.59 -2.77
C ALA A 780 -23.14 -22.73 -1.88
N ASN A 781 -22.28 -23.66 -1.42
CA ASN A 781 -22.62 -24.87 -0.65
C ASN A 781 -23.76 -25.67 -1.28
N THR A 782 -23.74 -25.79 -2.60
CA THR A 782 -24.83 -26.43 -3.34
C THR A 782 -24.27 -27.52 -4.25
N THR A 783 -25.01 -28.63 -4.38
CA THR A 783 -24.61 -29.76 -5.23
C THR A 783 -25.54 -29.88 -6.42
N VAL A 784 -25.06 -30.48 -7.51
CA VAL A 784 -25.86 -30.77 -8.71
C VAL A 784 -27.16 -31.51 -8.33
N PHE A 785 -27.05 -32.49 -7.44
CA PHE A 785 -28.18 -33.23 -6.91
C PHE A 785 -29.23 -32.33 -6.25
N LEU A 786 -28.80 -31.41 -5.37
CA LEU A 786 -29.72 -30.54 -4.63
C LEU A 786 -30.47 -29.57 -5.55
N ILE A 787 -29.78 -28.92 -6.49
CA ILE A 787 -30.43 -28.00 -7.44
C ILE A 787 -31.44 -28.72 -8.32
N LEU A 788 -31.05 -29.84 -8.93
CA LEU A 788 -31.94 -30.57 -9.84
C LEU A 788 -33.18 -31.08 -9.10
N ARG A 789 -33.02 -31.53 -7.85
CA ARG A 789 -34.13 -31.95 -6.99
C ARG A 789 -35.05 -30.80 -6.60
N GLU A 790 -34.48 -29.66 -6.19
CA GLU A 790 -35.28 -28.50 -5.77
C GLU A 790 -36.04 -27.86 -6.94
N ILE A 791 -35.42 -27.76 -8.13
CA ILE A 791 -36.09 -27.27 -9.34
C ILE A 791 -37.26 -28.18 -9.74
N THR A 792 -37.03 -29.50 -9.77
CA THR A 792 -38.08 -30.46 -10.13
C THR A 792 -39.24 -30.47 -9.13
N ALA A 793 -38.96 -30.30 -7.83
CA ALA A 793 -39.97 -30.18 -6.79
C ALA A 793 -40.77 -28.87 -6.88
N HIS A 794 -40.09 -27.75 -7.17
CA HIS A 794 -40.70 -26.43 -7.30
C HIS A 794 -41.71 -26.38 -8.46
N VAL A 795 -41.37 -26.99 -9.59
CA VAL A 795 -42.23 -27.06 -10.78
C VAL A 795 -43.41 -28.02 -10.58
N GLY A 796 -43.16 -29.18 -9.96
CA GLY A 796 -44.22 -30.16 -9.65
C GLY A 796 -45.30 -29.59 -8.74
N ALA A 797 -44.94 -28.70 -7.81
CA ALA A 797 -45.89 -27.98 -6.95
C ALA A 797 -46.64 -26.85 -7.67
N SER A 798 -46.05 -26.24 -8.70
CA SER A 798 -46.68 -25.15 -9.48
C SER A 798 -47.80 -25.62 -10.42
N VAL A 799 -47.89 -26.93 -10.71
CA VAL A 799 -48.90 -27.51 -11.62
C VAL A 799 -50.20 -27.88 -10.89
N GLN A 800 -50.20 -27.92 -9.54
CA GLN A 800 -51.31 -28.48 -8.76
C GLN A 800 -52.11 -27.49 -7.89
N ASP A 801 -51.74 -26.20 -7.75
CA ASP A 801 -52.48 -25.25 -6.89
C ASP A 801 -52.63 -23.84 -7.48
N GLY A 802 -53.80 -23.23 -7.23
CA GLY A 802 -54.11 -21.82 -7.51
C GLY A 802 -53.26 -20.82 -6.71
N PRO A 803 -53.49 -19.50 -6.85
CA PRO A 803 -52.58 -18.45 -6.36
C PRO A 803 -52.38 -18.55 -4.84
N ARG A 804 -51.23 -19.08 -4.43
CA ARG A 804 -50.85 -19.19 -3.02
C ARG A 804 -50.45 -17.82 -2.46
N PRO A 805 -50.57 -17.62 -1.14
CA PRO A 805 -50.05 -16.43 -0.46
C PRO A 805 -48.54 -16.35 -0.67
N ARG A 806 -48.00 -15.13 -0.81
CA ARG A 806 -46.56 -14.84 -0.91
C ARG A 806 -45.80 -15.59 0.20
N ALA A 807 -45.13 -16.69 -0.14
CA ALA A 807 -44.21 -17.34 0.77
C ALA A 807 -42.98 -16.44 0.87
N VAL A 808 -42.77 -15.87 2.06
CA VAL A 808 -41.68 -14.91 2.33
C VAL A 808 -40.30 -15.57 2.20
N ASP A 809 -40.22 -16.91 2.28
CA ASP A 809 -38.95 -17.65 2.23
C ASP A 809 -39.01 -18.82 1.24
N ASN A 810 -38.60 -18.60 -0.01
CA ASN A 810 -38.37 -19.67 -0.97
C ASN A 810 -36.88 -20.06 -0.97
N PRO A 811 -36.49 -21.21 -0.38
CA PRO A 811 -35.09 -21.57 -0.19
C PRO A 811 -34.34 -21.75 -1.52
N LEU A 812 -35.02 -22.23 -2.57
CA LEU A 812 -34.44 -22.35 -3.91
C LEU A 812 -34.04 -20.97 -4.46
N LEU A 813 -34.92 -19.98 -4.36
CA LEU A 813 -34.66 -18.63 -4.85
C LEU A 813 -33.53 -17.94 -4.05
N SER A 814 -33.44 -18.20 -2.74
CA SER A 814 -32.33 -17.70 -1.92
C SER A 814 -30.97 -18.28 -2.33
N ARG A 815 -30.91 -19.59 -2.63
CA ARG A 815 -29.70 -20.26 -3.10
C ARG A 815 -29.30 -19.76 -4.48
N LEU A 816 -30.25 -19.64 -5.40
CA LEU A 816 -29.99 -19.13 -6.75
C LEU A 816 -29.56 -17.67 -6.74
N ALA A 817 -30.13 -16.84 -5.84
CA ALA A 817 -29.68 -15.47 -5.66
C ALA A 817 -28.23 -15.42 -5.11
N ASN A 818 -27.86 -16.34 -4.21
CA ASN A 818 -26.47 -16.45 -3.75
C ASN A 818 -25.51 -16.95 -4.86
N VAL A 819 -25.94 -17.91 -5.69
CA VAL A 819 -25.18 -18.36 -6.86
C VAL A 819 -24.97 -17.22 -7.85
N GLN A 820 -26.00 -16.41 -8.11
CA GLN A 820 -25.89 -15.25 -8.98
C GLN A 820 -24.93 -14.20 -8.39
N ARG A 821 -25.07 -13.88 -7.10
CA ARG A 821 -24.16 -12.96 -6.38
C ARG A 821 -22.70 -13.40 -6.47
N LEU A 822 -22.40 -14.67 -6.18
CA LEU A 822 -21.05 -15.21 -6.28
C LEU A 822 -20.56 -15.29 -7.74
N GLY A 823 -21.46 -15.53 -8.70
CA GLY A 823 -21.14 -15.47 -10.12
C GLY A 823 -20.76 -14.06 -10.59
N GLU A 824 -21.45 -13.04 -10.08
CA GLU A 824 -21.10 -11.63 -10.29
C GLU A 824 -19.72 -11.31 -9.69
N VAL A 825 -19.43 -11.77 -8.47
CA VAL A 825 -18.10 -11.63 -7.84
C VAL A 825 -16.99 -12.23 -8.72
N VAL A 826 -17.16 -13.47 -9.18
CA VAL A 826 -16.18 -14.16 -10.05
C VAL A 826 -15.97 -13.39 -11.35
N THR A 827 -17.03 -12.80 -11.90
CA THR A 827 -16.95 -12.01 -13.13
C THR A 827 -16.23 -10.68 -12.90
N GLN A 828 -16.58 -9.94 -11.86
CA GLN A 828 -16.00 -8.63 -11.54
C GLN A 828 -14.53 -8.72 -11.14
N LEU A 829 -14.15 -9.76 -10.40
CA LEU A 829 -12.77 -9.98 -9.98
C LEU A 829 -11.93 -10.78 -10.99
N HIS A 830 -12.52 -11.19 -12.11
CA HIS A 830 -11.86 -12.02 -13.13
C HIS A 830 -11.20 -13.30 -12.58
N LEU A 831 -11.82 -13.95 -11.59
CA LEU A 831 -11.21 -15.12 -10.94
C LEU A 831 -11.12 -16.32 -11.89
N SER A 832 -9.94 -16.92 -11.97
CA SER A 832 -9.71 -18.15 -12.73
C SER A 832 -10.25 -19.38 -12.00
N ALA A 833 -10.51 -20.45 -12.74
CA ALA A 833 -10.98 -21.71 -12.16
C ALA A 833 -9.95 -22.33 -11.17
N ALA A 834 -8.67 -22.11 -11.43
CA ALA A 834 -7.58 -22.56 -10.57
C ALA A 834 -7.61 -21.85 -9.19
N VAL A 835 -7.80 -20.53 -9.17
CA VAL A 835 -7.92 -19.75 -7.93
C VAL A 835 -9.10 -20.22 -7.09
N MET A 836 -10.26 -20.42 -7.71
CA MET A 836 -11.45 -20.89 -7.00
C MET A 836 -11.27 -22.27 -6.39
N ARG A 837 -10.63 -23.20 -7.12
CA ARG A 837 -10.32 -24.53 -6.60
C ARG A 837 -9.40 -24.44 -5.39
N ASP A 838 -8.27 -23.74 -5.51
CA ASP A 838 -7.30 -23.61 -4.43
C ASP A 838 -7.91 -22.90 -3.20
N TYR A 839 -8.76 -21.89 -3.41
CA TYR A 839 -9.53 -21.24 -2.35
C TYR A 839 -10.44 -22.22 -1.60
N LEU A 840 -11.23 -23.03 -2.31
CA LEU A 840 -12.18 -23.97 -1.72
C LEU A 840 -11.52 -25.20 -1.07
N ASP A 841 -10.30 -25.54 -1.52
CA ASP A 841 -9.54 -26.68 -1.00
C ASP A 841 -8.82 -26.34 0.31
N TYR A 842 -8.01 -25.28 0.32
CA TYR A 842 -7.19 -24.90 1.49
C TYR A 842 -7.10 -23.39 1.72
N GLY A 843 -7.26 -22.57 0.67
CA GLY A 843 -7.02 -21.14 0.72
C GLY A 843 -7.89 -20.38 1.72
N TYR A 844 -9.18 -20.74 1.88
CA TYR A 844 -10.04 -20.13 2.91
C TYR A 844 -9.41 -20.16 4.32
N ARG A 845 -8.70 -21.25 4.65
CA ARG A 845 -8.00 -21.42 5.92
C ARG A 845 -6.59 -20.82 5.89
N ALA A 846 -5.80 -21.19 4.89
CA ALA A 846 -4.38 -20.84 4.86
C ALA A 846 -4.13 -19.36 4.55
N TRP A 847 -4.90 -18.80 3.63
CA TRP A 847 -4.73 -17.45 3.12
C TRP A 847 -5.47 -16.41 3.96
N LEU A 848 -6.73 -16.70 4.33
CA LEU A 848 -7.64 -15.77 5.01
C LEU A 848 -7.84 -16.10 6.51
N GLY A 849 -7.43 -17.28 6.98
CA GLY A 849 -7.68 -17.70 8.37
C GLY A 849 -9.16 -17.98 8.70
N GLN A 850 -10.00 -18.19 7.69
CA GLN A 850 -11.43 -18.46 7.85
C GLN A 850 -11.70 -19.92 8.21
N ALA A 851 -12.71 -20.16 9.05
CA ALA A 851 -13.12 -21.50 9.45
C ALA A 851 -14.08 -22.16 8.45
N ASP A 852 -14.95 -21.36 7.82
CA ASP A 852 -15.93 -21.82 6.84
C ASP A 852 -15.56 -21.34 5.43
N LYS A 853 -15.42 -22.29 4.50
CA LYS A 853 -15.09 -22.01 3.10
C LYS A 853 -16.23 -21.38 2.29
N TYR A 854 -17.47 -21.50 2.78
CA TYR A 854 -18.66 -20.97 2.11
C TYR A 854 -19.01 -19.54 2.55
N GLN A 855 -18.37 -19.04 3.59
CA GLN A 855 -18.57 -17.68 4.06
C GLN A 855 -17.98 -16.69 3.04
N PHE A 856 -18.78 -15.70 2.65
CA PHE A 856 -18.33 -14.58 1.84
C PHE A 856 -18.57 -13.29 2.60
N SER A 857 -17.49 -12.60 2.96
CA SER A 857 -17.51 -11.37 3.73
C SER A 857 -16.67 -10.29 3.05
N MET A 858 -16.65 -9.09 3.63
CA MET A 858 -15.82 -7.99 3.13
C MET A 858 -14.32 -8.35 3.13
N SER A 859 -13.85 -9.14 4.12
CA SER A 859 -12.46 -9.62 4.13
C SER A 859 -12.20 -10.59 2.99
N THR A 860 -13.12 -11.51 2.72
CA THR A 860 -13.03 -12.42 1.58
C THR A 860 -12.93 -11.66 0.26
N LEU A 861 -13.77 -10.65 0.06
CA LEU A 861 -13.74 -9.82 -1.14
C LEU A 861 -12.38 -9.11 -1.26
N TYR A 862 -11.94 -8.44 -0.20
CA TYR A 862 -10.66 -7.72 -0.19
C TYR A 862 -9.48 -8.64 -0.50
N ASP A 863 -9.36 -9.77 0.19
CA ASP A 863 -8.24 -10.70 0.03
C ASP A 863 -8.19 -11.30 -1.39
N LEU A 864 -9.34 -11.56 -2.01
CA LEU A 864 -9.39 -11.97 -3.42
C LEU A 864 -8.97 -10.85 -4.37
N THR A 865 -9.28 -9.58 -4.07
CA THR A 865 -8.76 -8.44 -4.86
C THR A 865 -7.26 -8.24 -4.69
N VAL A 866 -6.71 -8.56 -3.52
CA VAL A 866 -5.26 -8.57 -3.28
C VAL A 866 -4.60 -9.59 -4.19
N LEU A 867 -5.13 -10.81 -4.25
CA LEU A 867 -4.61 -11.85 -5.13
C LEU A 867 -4.70 -11.43 -6.62
N GLY A 868 -5.82 -10.85 -7.05
CA GLY A 868 -5.96 -10.28 -8.41
C GLY A 868 -4.91 -9.20 -8.71
N ARG A 869 -4.62 -8.31 -7.75
CA ARG A 869 -3.53 -7.31 -7.88
C ARG A 869 -2.18 -7.95 -8.13
N ALA A 870 -1.90 -9.03 -7.40
CA ALA A 870 -0.61 -9.69 -7.48
C ALA A 870 -0.39 -10.21 -8.90
N PHE A 871 -1.45 -10.74 -9.52
CA PHE A 871 -1.44 -11.16 -10.92
C PHE A 871 -1.27 -9.96 -11.88
N GLU A 872 -1.95 -8.84 -11.65
CA GLU A 872 -1.81 -7.63 -12.48
C GLU A 872 -0.41 -7.00 -12.41
N MET A 873 0.28 -7.11 -11.27
CA MET A 873 1.61 -6.55 -11.03
C MET A 873 2.77 -7.39 -11.60
N SER A 874 2.46 -8.53 -12.22
CA SER A 874 3.42 -9.53 -12.67
C SER A 874 3.13 -9.98 -14.09
N ASP A 875 4.16 -10.11 -14.92
CA ASP A 875 4.05 -10.72 -16.26
C ASP A 875 4.08 -12.26 -16.21
N GLN A 876 4.25 -12.86 -15.03
CA GLN A 876 4.34 -14.31 -14.84
C GLN A 876 2.95 -14.95 -14.73
N PRO A 877 2.80 -16.24 -15.12
CA PRO A 877 1.51 -16.92 -15.02
C PRO A 877 1.05 -17.06 -13.57
N GLU A 878 -0.27 -16.93 -13.34
CA GLU A 878 -0.93 -17.03 -12.02
C GLU A 878 -0.52 -18.29 -11.25
N GLU A 879 -0.31 -19.39 -11.98
CA GLU A 879 0.08 -20.70 -11.47
C GLU A 879 1.37 -20.67 -10.64
N LYS A 880 2.32 -19.77 -10.94
CA LYS A 880 3.57 -19.68 -10.18
C LYS A 880 3.33 -19.18 -8.76
N LEU A 881 2.51 -18.15 -8.58
CA LEU A 881 2.18 -17.63 -7.24
C LEU A 881 1.28 -18.62 -6.48
N LEU A 882 0.29 -19.22 -7.14
CA LEU A 882 -0.56 -20.24 -6.52
C LEU A 882 0.26 -21.48 -6.10
N HIS A 883 1.23 -21.89 -6.91
CA HIS A 883 2.17 -22.96 -6.56
C HIS A 883 3.01 -22.60 -5.34
N TYR A 884 3.54 -21.37 -5.29
CA TYR A 884 4.26 -20.87 -4.12
C TYR A 884 3.38 -20.96 -2.85
N LEU A 885 2.17 -20.40 -2.87
CA LEU A 885 1.26 -20.42 -1.71
C LEU A 885 0.90 -21.86 -1.27
N ARG A 886 0.70 -22.77 -2.22
CA ARG A 886 0.40 -24.18 -1.92
C ARG A 886 1.57 -24.89 -1.27
N THR A 887 2.78 -24.63 -1.78
CA THR A 887 4.01 -25.26 -1.25
C THR A 887 4.32 -24.72 0.14
N VAL A 888 4.06 -23.44 0.38
CA VAL A 888 4.22 -22.81 1.71
C VAL A 888 3.24 -23.34 2.74
N ASP A 889 1.99 -23.64 2.36
CA ASP A 889 1.00 -24.27 3.25
C ASP A 889 1.40 -25.71 3.63
N GLN A 890 2.08 -26.41 2.73
CA GLN A 890 2.59 -27.78 2.96
C GLN A 890 3.86 -27.85 3.83
N LEU A 891 4.46 -26.69 4.16
CA LEU A 891 5.61 -26.63 5.06
C LEU A 891 5.22 -27.12 6.47
N PRO A 892 6.02 -27.97 7.12
CA PRO A 892 5.74 -28.46 8.46
C PRO A 892 5.86 -27.33 9.48
N GLY A 893 5.14 -27.44 10.59
CA GLY A 893 5.15 -26.40 11.63
C GLY A 893 6.49 -26.20 12.36
N ASN A 894 7.40 -27.18 12.31
CA ASN A 894 8.64 -27.21 13.12
C ASN A 894 9.92 -27.11 12.26
N ILE A 895 9.93 -26.33 11.16
CA ILE A 895 11.16 -26.14 10.36
C ILE A 895 12.20 -25.36 11.17
N ALA A 896 13.44 -25.83 11.19
CA ALA A 896 14.56 -25.18 11.85
C ALA A 896 15.88 -25.38 11.06
N GLY A 897 16.91 -24.58 11.39
CA GLY A 897 18.25 -24.71 10.84
C GLY A 897 18.33 -24.48 9.33
N ASP A 898 19.13 -25.28 8.64
CA ASP A 898 19.39 -25.13 7.20
C ASP A 898 18.14 -25.32 6.34
N SER A 899 17.19 -26.14 6.79
CA SER A 899 15.89 -26.31 6.12
C SER A 899 15.04 -25.03 6.18
N LEU A 900 15.16 -24.25 7.25
CA LEU A 900 14.45 -22.97 7.38
C LEU A 900 15.09 -21.92 6.49
N TRP A 901 16.42 -21.81 6.54
CA TRP A 901 17.18 -20.90 5.70
C TRP A 901 16.92 -21.14 4.21
N LEU A 902 16.94 -22.41 3.78
CA LEU A 902 16.70 -22.78 2.38
C LEU A 902 15.26 -22.44 1.94
N ALA A 903 14.27 -22.66 2.81
CA ALA A 903 12.90 -22.27 2.52
C ALA A 903 12.72 -20.74 2.45
N GLN A 904 13.41 -19.99 3.32
CA GLN A 904 13.41 -18.52 3.30
C GLN A 904 14.00 -17.98 2.01
N GLU A 905 15.23 -18.37 1.66
CA GLU A 905 15.93 -17.89 0.46
C GLU A 905 15.21 -18.31 -0.83
N ALA A 906 14.73 -19.55 -0.92
CA ALA A 906 13.93 -20.00 -2.05
C ALA A 906 12.63 -19.18 -2.18
N GLY A 907 11.95 -18.90 -1.06
CA GLY A 907 10.75 -18.07 -1.05
C GLY A 907 11.02 -16.63 -1.52
N TYR A 908 12.11 -16.02 -1.07
CA TYR A 908 12.50 -14.67 -1.50
C TYR A 908 12.80 -14.62 -2.99
N ILE A 909 13.51 -15.62 -3.52
CA ILE A 909 13.81 -15.72 -4.95
C ILE A 909 12.54 -15.92 -5.77
N LEU A 910 11.64 -16.81 -5.35
CA LEU A 910 10.39 -17.06 -6.08
C LEU A 910 9.49 -15.83 -6.12
N LEU A 911 9.36 -15.11 -5.00
CA LEU A 911 8.60 -13.86 -4.92
C LEU A 911 9.27 -12.73 -5.72
N ALA A 912 10.59 -12.59 -5.65
CA ALA A 912 11.36 -11.65 -6.46
C ALA A 912 11.23 -11.95 -7.96
N GLY A 913 11.28 -13.23 -8.33
CA GLY A 913 11.02 -13.77 -9.66
C GLY A 913 9.63 -13.42 -10.19
N PHE A 914 8.62 -13.57 -9.33
CA PHE A 914 7.24 -13.25 -9.66
C PHE A 914 7.04 -11.74 -9.83
N PHE A 915 7.48 -10.92 -8.88
CA PHE A 915 7.26 -9.48 -8.91
C PHE A 915 8.29 -8.67 -9.72
N GLN A 916 9.27 -9.34 -10.36
CA GLN A 916 10.40 -8.70 -11.04
C GLN A 916 11.10 -7.66 -10.14
N TRP A 917 11.24 -8.02 -8.86
CA TRP A 917 11.79 -7.15 -7.82
C TRP A 917 13.11 -7.71 -7.29
N SER A 918 13.94 -6.90 -6.65
CA SER A 918 15.22 -7.38 -6.13
C SER A 918 15.02 -8.33 -4.94
N VAL A 919 15.79 -9.42 -4.89
CA VAL A 919 15.75 -10.40 -3.78
C VAL A 919 16.07 -9.73 -2.44
N THR A 920 16.98 -8.76 -2.43
CA THR A 920 17.36 -7.99 -1.22
C THR A 920 16.18 -7.20 -0.66
N GLN A 921 15.45 -6.45 -1.49
CA GLN A 921 14.27 -5.69 -1.02
C GLN A 921 13.12 -6.61 -0.58
N VAL A 922 12.90 -7.74 -1.27
CA VAL A 922 11.91 -8.74 -0.84
C VAL A 922 12.29 -9.33 0.52
N ARG A 923 13.58 -9.66 0.73
CA ARG A 923 14.08 -10.17 2.01
C ARG A 923 13.86 -9.17 3.15
N GLU A 924 14.28 -7.92 2.97
CA GLU A 924 14.10 -6.86 3.97
C GLU A 924 12.61 -6.67 4.31
N CYS A 925 11.74 -6.66 3.30
CA CYS A 925 10.29 -6.60 3.48
C CYS A 925 9.79 -7.80 4.31
N VAL A 926 10.01 -9.03 3.85
CA VAL A 926 9.45 -10.22 4.51
C VAL A 926 10.00 -10.39 5.92
N HIS A 927 11.27 -10.03 6.16
CA HIS A 927 11.87 -10.05 7.49
C HIS A 927 11.11 -9.18 8.50
N HIS A 928 10.54 -8.08 8.00
CA HIS A 928 9.80 -7.10 8.77
C HIS A 928 8.28 -7.34 8.82
N ILE A 929 7.72 -8.00 7.80
CA ILE A 929 6.29 -8.32 7.68
C ILE A 929 5.90 -9.48 8.60
N ASP A 930 6.73 -10.53 8.66
CA ASP A 930 6.45 -11.71 9.47
C ASP A 930 7.11 -11.56 10.86
N PRO A 931 6.34 -11.33 11.94
CA PRO A 931 6.90 -11.23 13.28
C PRO A 931 7.36 -12.59 13.82
N SER A 932 7.00 -13.71 13.19
CA SER A 932 7.46 -15.05 13.59
C SER A 932 8.92 -15.28 13.22
N ASP A 933 9.55 -16.27 13.86
CA ASP A 933 10.92 -16.69 13.53
C ASP A 933 11.01 -17.36 12.14
N THR A 934 9.88 -17.67 11.49
CA THR A 934 9.89 -18.38 10.20
C THR A 934 10.23 -17.48 9.02
N LYS A 935 9.90 -16.18 9.06
CA LYS A 935 10.20 -15.17 8.03
C LYS A 935 9.82 -15.60 6.61
N ILE A 936 8.66 -16.24 6.47
CA ILE A 936 8.11 -16.73 5.19
C ILE A 936 6.72 -16.14 4.99
N LEU A 937 6.45 -15.63 3.80
CA LEU A 937 5.15 -15.07 3.45
C LEU A 937 4.13 -16.18 3.20
N LYS A 938 3.11 -16.26 4.05
CA LYS A 938 2.05 -17.29 4.01
C LYS A 938 0.66 -16.75 3.72
N THR A 939 0.33 -15.57 4.26
CA THR A 939 -1.04 -15.04 4.20
C THR A 939 -1.19 -13.96 3.13
N LEU A 940 -2.42 -13.73 2.66
CA LEU A 940 -2.68 -12.67 1.68
C LEU A 940 -2.51 -11.26 2.28
N ARG A 941 -2.64 -11.11 3.60
CA ARG A 941 -2.32 -9.84 4.28
C ARG A 941 -0.84 -9.49 4.24
N GLN A 942 0.02 -10.50 4.39
CA GLN A 942 1.45 -10.31 4.21
C GLN A 942 1.80 -10.00 2.75
N LEU A 943 1.10 -10.63 1.80
CA LEU A 943 1.22 -10.32 0.36
C LEU A 943 0.81 -8.89 0.04
N ASP A 944 -0.32 -8.43 0.59
CA ASP A 944 -0.80 -7.06 0.41
C ASP A 944 0.23 -6.04 0.91
N LEU A 945 0.78 -6.24 2.12
CA LEU A 945 1.80 -5.36 2.67
C LEU A 945 3.06 -5.31 1.78
N LEU A 946 3.51 -6.45 1.26
CA LEU A 946 4.62 -6.51 0.30
C LEU A 946 4.32 -5.70 -0.96
N MET A 947 3.12 -5.84 -1.53
CA MET A 947 2.72 -5.09 -2.73
C MET A 947 2.54 -3.59 -2.46
N ARG A 948 2.04 -3.21 -1.28
CA ARG A 948 1.92 -1.82 -0.85
C ARG A 948 3.29 -1.14 -0.75
N ILE A 949 4.27 -1.80 -0.11
CA ILE A 949 5.64 -1.29 -0.03
C ILE A 949 6.28 -1.20 -1.41
N ARG A 950 6.11 -2.24 -2.26
CA ARG A 950 6.61 -2.21 -3.64
C ARG A 950 6.02 -1.04 -4.44
N THR A 951 4.71 -0.85 -4.38
CA THR A 951 4.03 0.26 -5.09
C THR A 951 4.57 1.60 -4.62
N LEU A 952 4.76 1.76 -3.32
CA LEU A 952 5.31 2.99 -2.76
C LEU A 952 6.78 3.19 -3.14
N ALA A 953 7.58 2.12 -3.22
CA ALA A 953 8.96 2.17 -3.70
C ALA A 953 9.04 2.62 -5.16
N GLU A 954 8.16 2.10 -6.02
CA GLU A 954 8.06 2.52 -7.42
C GLU A 954 7.62 3.98 -7.57
N GLN A 955 6.72 4.48 -6.72
CA GLN A 955 6.24 5.87 -6.75
C GLN A 955 7.24 6.88 -6.16
N SER A 956 7.91 6.50 -5.06
CA SER A 956 8.78 7.40 -4.30
C SER A 956 10.25 7.36 -4.71
N GLY A 957 10.68 6.30 -5.41
CA GLY A 957 12.10 6.02 -5.68
C GLY A 957 12.88 5.54 -4.44
N MET A 958 12.22 5.36 -3.29
CA MET A 958 12.83 4.86 -2.06
C MET A 958 12.96 3.34 -2.09
N ASP A 959 14.00 2.83 -1.43
CA ASP A 959 14.12 1.40 -1.17
C ASP A 959 13.19 0.97 -0.02
N ALA A 960 12.88 -0.34 0.02
CA ALA A 960 12.00 -0.92 1.03
C ALA A 960 12.44 -0.60 2.48
N GLN A 961 13.74 -0.58 2.75
CA GLN A 961 14.25 -0.31 4.10
C GLN A 961 13.94 1.13 4.53
N THR A 962 14.09 2.10 3.64
CA THR A 962 13.75 3.50 3.92
C THR A 962 12.25 3.67 4.17
N ILE A 963 11.39 3.05 3.34
CA ILE A 963 9.93 3.09 3.54
C ILE A 963 9.54 2.51 4.90
N LEU A 964 10.09 1.34 5.26
CA LEU A 964 9.81 0.67 6.53
C LEU A 964 10.29 1.50 7.73
N ARG A 965 11.43 2.20 7.60
CA ARG A 965 11.93 3.13 8.63
C ARG A 965 11.00 4.32 8.82
N LEU A 966 10.55 4.94 7.73
CA LEU A 966 9.59 6.06 7.79
C LEU A 966 8.27 5.61 8.43
N GLY A 967 7.75 4.43 8.07
CA GLY A 967 6.52 3.89 8.64
C GLY A 967 6.60 3.51 10.12
N ARG A 968 7.81 3.33 10.66
CA ARG A 968 8.06 2.97 12.07
C ARG A 968 8.54 4.13 12.94
N LEU A 969 8.59 5.34 12.39
CA LEU A 969 8.96 6.53 13.17
C LEU A 969 8.01 6.70 14.35
N PRO A 970 8.51 6.76 15.61
CA PRO A 970 7.67 6.90 16.79
C PRO A 970 6.93 8.23 16.82
N ALA A 971 5.77 8.29 17.48
CA ALA A 971 5.10 9.56 17.74
C ALA A 971 5.88 10.43 18.75
N SER A 972 6.59 9.79 19.67
CA SER A 972 7.48 10.42 20.64
C SER A 972 8.78 10.93 20.00
N ILE A 973 9.50 11.77 20.75
CA ILE A 973 10.76 12.36 20.29
C ILE A 973 11.87 11.29 20.30
N ASP A 974 12.34 10.92 19.10
CA ASP A 974 13.57 10.14 18.90
C ASP A 974 14.46 10.81 17.86
N LYS A 975 15.40 11.66 18.32
CA LYS A 975 16.27 12.45 17.44
C LYS A 975 17.04 11.56 16.44
N ALA A 976 17.50 10.38 16.87
CA ALA A 976 18.34 9.51 16.04
C ALA A 976 17.52 8.83 14.94
N ALA A 977 16.35 8.29 15.28
CA ALA A 977 15.46 7.66 14.29
C ALA A 977 15.00 8.67 13.22
N TYR A 978 14.63 9.88 13.64
CA TYR A 978 14.24 10.94 12.71
C TYR A 978 15.39 11.43 11.82
N ALA A 979 16.61 11.53 12.36
CA ALA A 979 17.79 11.93 11.60
C ALA A 979 18.13 10.89 10.50
N GLU A 980 18.19 9.61 10.85
CA GLU A 980 18.50 8.54 9.88
C GLU A 980 17.42 8.43 8.80
N ALA A 981 16.14 8.55 9.17
CA ALA A 981 15.04 8.53 8.21
C ALA A 981 15.10 9.74 7.25
N ALA A 982 15.37 10.94 7.77
CA ALA A 982 15.45 12.16 6.96
C ALA A 982 16.61 12.13 5.97
N GLU A 983 17.78 11.63 6.40
CA GLU A 983 18.95 11.49 5.54
C GLU A 983 18.67 10.53 4.38
N ARG A 984 18.15 9.34 4.67
CA ARG A 984 17.83 8.34 3.64
C ARG A 984 16.74 8.81 2.67
N ALA A 985 15.68 9.44 3.19
CA ALA A 985 14.60 9.98 2.36
C ALA A 985 15.08 11.13 1.46
N LEU A 986 16.10 11.89 1.88
CA LEU A 986 16.71 12.93 1.04
C LEU A 986 17.69 12.33 0.02
N LEU A 987 18.44 11.30 0.40
CA LEU A 987 19.33 10.56 -0.51
C LEU A 987 18.55 9.92 -1.67
N SER A 988 17.37 9.37 -1.41
CA SER A 988 16.51 8.82 -2.45
C SER A 988 16.01 9.86 -3.46
N GLN A 989 16.02 11.15 -3.12
CA GLN A 989 15.64 12.26 -4.01
C GLN A 989 16.83 12.83 -4.80
N SER A 990 18.06 12.61 -4.32
CA SER A 990 19.27 13.26 -4.85
C SER A 990 20.10 12.37 -5.77
N GLU A 991 19.93 11.05 -5.74
CA GLU A 991 20.60 10.13 -6.65
C GLU A 991 19.64 9.51 -7.67
N THR A 992 20.14 9.34 -8.89
CA THR A 992 19.67 8.37 -9.88
C THR A 992 19.84 6.94 -9.34
N LEU A 993 19.17 6.60 -8.24
CA LEU A 993 19.03 5.24 -7.76
C LEU A 993 18.08 4.53 -8.72
N VAL A 994 18.66 4.00 -9.80
CA VAL A 994 18.02 2.90 -10.51
C VAL A 994 17.89 1.81 -9.46
N LEU A 995 16.66 1.57 -8.98
CA LEU A 995 16.33 0.40 -8.16
C LEU A 995 17.10 -0.78 -8.76
N ASP A 996 18.02 -1.38 -7.98
CA ASP A 996 18.94 -2.39 -8.51
C ASP A 996 18.11 -3.59 -8.96
N ARG A 997 17.72 -3.60 -10.24
CA ARG A 997 16.95 -4.66 -10.88
C ARG A 997 17.91 -5.79 -11.23
N GLN A 998 18.64 -6.28 -10.23
CA GLN A 998 19.35 -7.53 -10.39
C GLN A 998 18.30 -8.59 -10.77
N PRO A 999 18.50 -9.32 -11.88
CA PRO A 999 17.57 -10.37 -12.24
C PRO A 999 17.50 -11.36 -11.08
N PRO A 1000 16.29 -11.80 -10.70
CA PRO A 1000 16.13 -12.78 -9.64
C PRO A 1000 16.97 -14.01 -9.98
N GLY A 1001 17.82 -14.44 -9.04
CA GLY A 1001 18.62 -15.65 -9.21
C GLY A 1001 17.73 -16.88 -9.40
N GLU A 1002 18.29 -17.99 -9.88
CA GLU A 1002 17.55 -19.24 -9.95
C GLU A 1002 17.62 -19.97 -8.60
N VAL A 1003 16.50 -20.49 -8.12
CA VAL A 1003 16.42 -21.24 -6.85
C VAL A 1003 17.42 -22.40 -6.82
N GLU A 1004 17.66 -23.04 -7.97
CA GLU A 1004 18.63 -24.13 -8.14
C GLU A 1004 20.08 -23.73 -7.87
N GLN A 1005 20.44 -22.44 -7.99
CA GLN A 1005 21.80 -21.96 -7.75
C GLN A 1005 22.15 -21.88 -6.25
N LEU A 1006 21.15 -22.00 -5.36
CA LEU A 1006 21.38 -22.02 -3.91
C LEU A 1006 22.10 -23.29 -3.44
N ILE A 1007 21.97 -24.39 -4.19
CA ILE A 1007 22.42 -25.71 -3.76
C ILE A 1007 23.18 -26.46 -4.85
N VAL A 1008 24.08 -27.34 -4.42
CA VAL A 1008 24.69 -28.37 -5.25
C VAL A 1008 24.14 -29.71 -4.76
N ARG A 1009 23.35 -30.38 -5.61
CA ARG A 1009 22.71 -31.66 -5.31
C ARG A 1009 23.15 -32.77 -6.26
N THR A 1010 23.42 -33.96 -5.72
CA THR A 1010 23.71 -35.17 -6.50
C THR A 1010 22.87 -36.34 -5.99
N CYS A 1011 22.37 -37.17 -6.89
CA CYS A 1011 21.59 -38.36 -6.58
C CYS A 1011 22.19 -39.57 -7.31
N THR A 1012 22.52 -40.62 -6.55
CA THR A 1012 23.06 -41.87 -7.09
C THR A 1012 22.33 -43.05 -6.48
N VAL A 1013 22.02 -44.06 -7.29
CA VAL A 1013 21.42 -45.33 -6.86
C VAL A 1013 22.50 -46.41 -6.72
N ASP A 1014 22.41 -47.24 -5.68
CA ASP A 1014 23.37 -48.33 -5.46
C ASP A 1014 23.17 -49.50 -6.44
N ASN A 1015 21.93 -49.91 -6.66
CA ASN A 1015 21.52 -50.97 -7.57
C ASN A 1015 20.30 -50.50 -8.38
N SER A 1016 20.46 -50.39 -9.70
CA SER A 1016 19.38 -50.00 -10.63
C SER A 1016 18.41 -51.14 -10.94
N THR A 1017 18.62 -52.36 -10.44
CA THR A 1017 17.74 -53.51 -10.67
C THR A 1017 17.27 -54.10 -9.35
N VAL A 1018 15.95 -54.19 -9.16
CA VAL A 1018 15.32 -54.71 -7.93
C VAL A 1018 14.26 -55.75 -8.26
N VAL A 1019 14.16 -56.78 -7.42
CA VAL A 1019 13.20 -57.87 -7.60
C VAL A 1019 11.83 -57.51 -7.00
N ALA A 1020 10.75 -57.59 -7.78
CA ALA A 1020 9.39 -57.36 -7.30
C ALA A 1020 8.96 -58.35 -6.20
N ASN A 1021 8.05 -57.97 -5.30
CA ASN A 1021 7.45 -58.83 -4.25
C ASN A 1021 8.41 -59.60 -3.31
N LYS A 1022 9.73 -59.37 -3.38
CA LYS A 1022 10.73 -59.96 -2.50
C LYS A 1022 10.93 -59.06 -1.28
N LYS A 1023 10.57 -59.55 -0.09
CA LYS A 1023 10.56 -58.76 1.16
C LYS A 1023 11.89 -58.06 1.50
N ASP A 1024 13.02 -58.62 1.07
CA ASP A 1024 14.36 -58.10 1.36
C ASP A 1024 14.99 -57.36 0.15
N ALA A 1025 14.31 -57.28 -0.98
CA ALA A 1025 14.81 -56.56 -2.15
C ALA A 1025 14.57 -55.06 -1.98
N LYS A 1026 15.65 -54.31 -1.80
CA LYS A 1026 15.63 -52.86 -1.66
C LYS A 1026 16.77 -52.25 -2.48
N SER A 1027 16.57 -51.04 -2.93
CA SER A 1027 17.61 -50.19 -3.52
C SER A 1027 17.73 -48.92 -2.71
N ILE A 1028 18.94 -48.39 -2.55
CA ILE A 1028 19.24 -47.23 -1.72
C ILE A 1028 19.62 -46.06 -2.64
N TYR A 1029 18.75 -45.05 -2.68
CA TYR A 1029 19.07 -43.76 -3.26
C TYR A 1029 19.88 -42.93 -2.26
N THR A 1030 21.09 -42.53 -2.66
CA THR A 1030 21.93 -41.61 -1.90
C THR A 1030 21.86 -40.22 -2.51
N VAL A 1031 21.28 -39.28 -1.76
CA VAL A 1031 21.18 -37.86 -2.13
C VAL A 1031 22.17 -37.06 -1.29
N THR A 1032 23.03 -36.25 -1.93
CA THR A 1032 23.96 -35.35 -1.23
C THR A 1032 23.56 -33.90 -1.52
N LEU A 1033 23.40 -33.09 -0.47
CA LEU A 1033 23.02 -31.67 -0.54
C LEU A 1033 24.11 -30.79 0.08
N LYS A 1034 24.59 -29.80 -0.69
CA LYS A 1034 25.52 -28.78 -0.25
C LYS A 1034 25.02 -27.39 -0.64
N ASN A 1035 25.41 -26.35 0.09
CA ASN A 1035 25.19 -24.96 -0.32
C ASN A 1035 26.14 -24.58 -1.48
N SER A 1036 25.93 -23.40 -2.07
CA SER A 1036 26.78 -22.86 -3.14
C SER A 1036 28.26 -22.69 -2.76
N GLU A 1037 28.56 -22.56 -1.47
CA GLU A 1037 29.92 -22.47 -0.90
C GLU A 1037 30.54 -23.84 -0.58
N GLY A 1038 29.82 -24.94 -0.80
CA GLY A 1038 30.30 -26.32 -0.61
C GLY A 1038 30.10 -26.91 0.79
N SER A 1039 29.46 -26.20 1.71
CA SER A 1039 29.10 -26.67 3.06
C SER A 1039 27.89 -27.62 3.03
N PRO A 1040 27.86 -28.69 3.84
CA PRO A 1040 26.74 -29.64 3.87
C PRO A 1040 25.47 -29.03 4.48
N LEU A 1041 24.30 -29.35 3.92
CA LEU A 1041 22.99 -28.88 4.40
C LEU A 1041 22.31 -29.93 5.28
N LYS A 1042 22.17 -29.65 6.58
CA LYS A 1042 21.67 -30.59 7.59
C LYS A 1042 20.16 -30.49 7.80
N GLY A 1043 19.50 -31.64 7.96
CA GLY A 1043 18.08 -31.70 8.34
C GLY A 1043 17.09 -31.26 7.25
N VAL A 1044 17.52 -31.24 5.99
CA VAL A 1044 16.66 -30.89 4.85
C VAL A 1044 15.86 -32.12 4.42
N ARG A 1045 14.55 -31.98 4.30
CA ARG A 1045 13.66 -33.07 3.85
C ARG A 1045 13.66 -33.21 2.34
N VAL A 1046 13.73 -34.45 1.88
CA VAL A 1046 13.64 -34.80 0.46
C VAL A 1046 12.39 -35.63 0.24
N PHE A 1047 11.50 -35.11 -0.60
CA PHE A 1047 10.27 -35.78 -1.01
C PHE A 1047 10.50 -36.62 -2.24
N TRP A 1048 9.68 -37.66 -2.39
CA TRP A 1048 9.79 -38.63 -3.47
C TRP A 1048 8.41 -38.97 -4.03
N GLN A 1049 8.38 -39.26 -5.33
CA GLN A 1049 7.22 -39.84 -6.00
C GLN A 1049 7.68 -41.03 -6.84
N ALA A 1050 7.01 -42.16 -6.64
CA ALA A 1050 7.21 -43.40 -7.38
C ALA A 1050 5.87 -44.14 -7.56
N ILE A 1051 5.72 -44.85 -8.68
CA ILE A 1051 4.53 -45.54 -9.17
C ILE A 1051 4.70 -47.05 -9.02
N LEU A 1052 5.90 -47.59 -9.32
CA LEU A 1052 6.24 -49.01 -9.23
C LEU A 1052 6.71 -49.44 -7.84
N GLY A 1053 6.83 -48.51 -6.90
CA GLY A 1053 7.28 -48.78 -5.53
C GLY A 1053 6.99 -47.63 -4.57
N THR A 1054 7.55 -47.74 -3.37
CA THR A 1054 7.43 -46.71 -2.33
C THR A 1054 8.80 -46.28 -1.83
N ILE A 1055 9.01 -44.98 -1.72
CA ILE A 1055 10.20 -44.36 -1.13
C ILE A 1055 9.73 -43.49 0.04
N GLN A 1056 10.39 -43.60 1.19
CA GLN A 1056 10.07 -42.78 2.35
C GLN A 1056 10.70 -41.39 2.25
N THR A 1057 9.92 -40.37 2.56
CA THR A 1057 10.42 -39.00 2.77
C THR A 1057 11.25 -38.95 4.05
N LEU A 1058 12.52 -38.57 3.93
CA LEU A 1058 13.50 -38.54 5.02
C LEU A 1058 14.29 -37.22 4.98
N SER A 1059 15.05 -36.93 6.05
CA SER A 1059 15.87 -35.71 6.17
C SER A 1059 17.36 -36.03 6.04
N THR A 1060 18.16 -35.07 5.55
CA THR A 1060 19.62 -35.20 5.48
C THR A 1060 20.28 -35.28 6.87
N ASP A 1061 21.37 -36.02 6.95
CA ASP A 1061 22.21 -36.14 8.14
C ASP A 1061 23.15 -34.92 8.34
N ASP A 1062 24.03 -35.00 9.34
CA ASP A 1062 25.01 -33.95 9.65
C ASP A 1062 26.03 -33.67 8.52
N ASN A 1063 26.16 -34.58 7.56
CA ASN A 1063 27.03 -34.44 6.39
C ASN A 1063 26.27 -34.00 5.14
N GLY A 1064 24.98 -33.67 5.27
CA GLY A 1064 24.12 -33.32 4.14
C GLY A 1064 23.80 -34.50 3.23
N VAL A 1065 23.93 -35.74 3.73
CA VAL A 1065 23.65 -36.96 2.96
C VAL A 1065 22.35 -37.59 3.44
N LEU A 1066 21.53 -38.03 2.50
CA LEU A 1066 20.34 -38.82 2.74
C LEU A 1066 20.45 -40.17 2.04
N LYS A 1067 20.06 -41.25 2.73
CA LYS A 1067 19.89 -42.58 2.16
C LYS A 1067 18.43 -42.99 2.25
N ALA A 1068 17.73 -43.00 1.11
CA ALA A 1068 16.32 -43.37 1.02
C ALA A 1068 16.17 -44.77 0.40
N GLU A 1069 15.36 -45.63 1.04
CA GLU A 1069 15.11 -46.99 0.56
C GLU A 1069 13.93 -47.02 -0.41
N PHE A 1070 14.14 -47.54 -1.63
CA PHE A 1070 13.09 -47.90 -2.56
C PHE A 1070 12.63 -49.33 -2.30
N ILE A 1071 11.35 -49.49 -1.98
CA ILE A 1071 10.68 -50.77 -1.78
C ILE A 1071 9.81 -51.06 -3.02
N PRO A 1072 10.11 -52.13 -3.79
CA PRO A 1072 9.39 -52.45 -5.03
C PRO A 1072 7.97 -52.94 -4.75
N GLY A 1073 7.03 -52.55 -5.61
CA GLY A 1073 5.66 -53.04 -5.62
C GLY A 1073 5.48 -54.39 -6.31
N SER A 1074 4.23 -54.70 -6.66
CA SER A 1074 3.86 -55.95 -7.34
C SER A 1074 3.84 -55.84 -8.87
N VAL A 1075 4.05 -54.64 -9.41
CA VAL A 1075 3.98 -54.35 -10.85
C VAL A 1075 5.41 -54.27 -11.39
N LEU A 1076 5.69 -55.01 -12.46
CA LEU A 1076 6.98 -55.05 -13.14
C LEU A 1076 7.10 -53.90 -14.14
N GLY A 1077 8.31 -53.37 -14.34
CA GLY A 1077 8.56 -52.28 -15.28
C GLY A 1077 9.81 -51.47 -14.95
N SER A 1078 10.06 -50.43 -15.74
CA SER A 1078 11.08 -49.42 -15.50
C SER A 1078 10.43 -48.11 -15.06
N GLU A 1079 11.03 -47.43 -14.09
CA GLU A 1079 10.58 -46.12 -13.63
C GLU A 1079 11.79 -45.22 -13.33
N THR A 1080 11.60 -43.92 -13.55
CA THR A 1080 12.47 -42.85 -13.05
C THR A 1080 11.75 -42.12 -11.92
N PRO A 1081 12.01 -42.47 -10.64
CA PRO A 1081 11.39 -41.77 -9.52
C PRO A 1081 11.75 -40.29 -9.54
N THR A 1082 10.84 -39.43 -9.11
CA THR A 1082 11.14 -37.99 -8.98
C THR A 1082 11.37 -37.63 -7.53
N TYR A 1083 12.26 -36.67 -7.29
CA TYR A 1083 12.54 -36.15 -5.95
C TYR A 1083 12.65 -34.62 -5.94
N TRP A 1084 12.25 -34.01 -4.84
CA TRP A 1084 12.30 -32.55 -4.67
C TRP A 1084 12.52 -32.14 -3.22
N LEU A 1085 12.83 -30.86 -3.05
CA LEU A 1085 12.96 -30.18 -1.76
C LEU A 1085 11.79 -29.21 -1.58
N ASP A 1086 11.56 -28.77 -0.34
CA ASP A 1086 10.59 -27.71 -0.04
C ASP A 1086 10.89 -26.46 -0.90
N LEU A 1087 9.93 -26.02 -1.73
CA LEU A 1087 10.01 -24.88 -2.68
C LEU A 1087 10.90 -25.07 -3.93
N PHE A 1088 11.39 -26.29 -4.20
CA PHE A 1088 12.18 -26.60 -5.41
C PHE A 1088 11.36 -27.40 -6.42
N GLN A 1089 11.78 -27.36 -7.69
CA GLN A 1089 11.15 -28.16 -8.73
C GLN A 1089 11.53 -29.65 -8.60
N PRO A 1090 10.60 -30.58 -8.92
CA PRO A 1090 10.90 -31.99 -9.05
C PRO A 1090 11.97 -32.28 -10.10
N LEU A 1091 12.93 -33.13 -9.73
CA LEU A 1091 13.94 -33.67 -10.63
C LEU A 1091 13.81 -35.18 -10.74
N ASP A 1092 14.15 -35.69 -11.91
CA ASP A 1092 14.26 -37.13 -12.14
C ASP A 1092 15.49 -37.69 -11.40
N ALA A 1093 15.28 -38.79 -10.69
CA ALA A 1093 16.35 -39.61 -10.12
C ALA A 1093 16.89 -40.60 -11.15
N SER A 1094 17.91 -41.37 -10.75
CA SER A 1094 18.42 -42.48 -11.57
C SER A 1094 17.34 -43.55 -11.78
N GLU A 1095 17.25 -44.05 -13.02
CA GLU A 1095 16.29 -45.09 -13.44
C GLU A 1095 16.45 -46.39 -12.63
N ILE A 1096 15.31 -47.01 -12.30
CA ILE A 1096 15.23 -48.28 -11.60
C ILE A 1096 14.35 -49.27 -12.37
N HIS A 1097 14.84 -50.51 -12.49
CA HIS A 1097 14.17 -51.61 -13.15
C HIS A 1097 13.65 -52.60 -12.12
N VAL A 1098 12.33 -52.72 -12.05
CA VAL A 1098 11.63 -53.70 -11.22
C VAL A 1098 11.41 -54.96 -12.06
N VAL A 1099 12.24 -55.97 -11.81
CA VAL A 1099 12.33 -57.20 -12.60
C VAL A 1099 11.88 -58.43 -11.80
N PRO A 1100 11.48 -59.53 -12.44
CA PRO A 1100 11.29 -60.81 -11.76
C PRO A 1100 12.65 -61.40 -11.36
N ASP A 1101 12.72 -62.26 -10.33
CA ASP A 1101 13.99 -62.84 -9.88
C ASP A 1101 14.53 -63.85 -10.92
N PRO A 1102 15.58 -63.50 -11.70
CA PRO A 1102 16.00 -64.29 -12.85
C PRO A 1102 16.46 -65.70 -12.47
N LYS A 1103 16.96 -65.89 -11.24
CA LYS A 1103 17.49 -67.18 -10.78
C LYS A 1103 16.41 -68.13 -10.28
N SER A 1104 15.27 -67.58 -9.85
CA SER A 1104 14.20 -68.39 -9.24
C SER A 1104 13.04 -68.70 -10.20
N LEU A 1105 13.02 -68.07 -11.39
CA LEU A 1105 12.04 -68.31 -12.46
C LEU A 1105 11.85 -69.81 -12.73
N PHE A 1106 10.62 -70.30 -12.58
CA PHE A 1106 10.24 -71.68 -12.84
C PHE A 1106 8.87 -71.73 -13.51
N PHE A 1107 8.57 -72.82 -14.20
CA PHE A 1107 7.23 -73.01 -14.76
C PHE A 1107 6.33 -73.71 -13.75
N SER A 1108 5.18 -73.11 -13.47
CA SER A 1108 4.24 -73.63 -12.48
C SER A 1108 3.32 -74.70 -13.11
N GLY A 1109 3.47 -75.97 -12.73
CA GLY A 1109 2.68 -77.10 -13.26
C GLY A 1109 1.15 -76.95 -13.28
N PRO A 1110 0.50 -76.30 -12.29
CA PRO A 1110 -0.94 -76.01 -12.34
C PRO A 1110 -1.36 -75.02 -13.45
N PHE A 1111 -0.42 -74.24 -13.99
CA PHE A 1111 -0.63 -73.25 -15.05
C PHE A 1111 0.06 -73.67 -16.36
N SER A 1112 0.27 -74.97 -16.55
CA SER A 1112 0.74 -75.55 -17.81
C SER A 1112 -0.35 -76.36 -18.50
N SER A 1113 -0.24 -76.53 -19.81
CA SER A 1113 -1.22 -77.27 -20.62
C SER A 1113 -1.45 -78.70 -20.09
N PRO A 1114 -2.71 -79.14 -19.91
CA PRO A 1114 -2.99 -80.54 -19.61
C PRO A 1114 -2.58 -81.42 -20.79
N ILE A 1115 -1.96 -82.55 -20.49
CA ILE A 1115 -1.49 -83.51 -21.48
C ILE A 1115 -2.69 -84.32 -21.99
N PRO A 1116 -2.85 -84.54 -23.31
CA PRO A 1116 -3.89 -85.41 -23.83
C PRO A 1116 -3.78 -86.83 -23.26
N LEU A 1117 -4.82 -87.30 -22.57
CA LEU A 1117 -4.89 -88.67 -22.02
C LEU A 1117 -5.18 -89.72 -23.10
N GLU A 1118 -5.77 -89.31 -24.22
CA GLU A 1118 -6.05 -90.15 -25.38
C GLU A 1118 -4.98 -89.95 -26.46
N ALA A 1119 -4.72 -91.00 -27.24
CA ALA A 1119 -3.74 -90.94 -28.34
C ALA A 1119 -4.16 -89.91 -29.40
N VAL A 1120 -3.26 -88.99 -29.72
CA VAL A 1120 -3.49 -87.88 -30.65
C VAL A 1120 -3.54 -88.42 -32.07
N ARG A 1121 -4.58 -88.07 -32.84
CA ARG A 1121 -4.75 -88.54 -34.22
C ARG A 1121 -3.59 -88.06 -35.12
N ALA A 1122 -3.23 -88.88 -36.10
CA ALA A 1122 -2.19 -88.56 -37.07
C ALA A 1122 -2.41 -87.18 -37.72
N GLY A 1123 -1.39 -86.32 -37.65
CA GLY A 1123 -1.41 -84.97 -38.23
C GLY A 1123 -2.09 -83.87 -37.38
N ALA A 1124 -2.63 -84.17 -36.20
CA ALA A 1124 -3.19 -83.14 -35.31
C ALA A 1124 -2.09 -82.44 -34.48
N GLU A 1125 -2.17 -81.11 -34.39
CA GLU A 1125 -1.27 -80.28 -33.57
C GLU A 1125 -1.77 -80.20 -32.13
N VAL A 1126 -0.88 -80.41 -31.16
CA VAL A 1126 -1.16 -80.22 -29.73
C VAL A 1126 -0.54 -78.90 -29.28
N GLN A 1127 -1.35 -78.01 -28.71
CA GLN A 1127 -0.88 -76.77 -28.12
C GLN A 1127 -0.37 -77.04 -26.70
N LEU A 1128 0.93 -76.81 -26.48
CA LEU A 1128 1.53 -76.81 -25.16
C LEU A 1128 1.77 -75.38 -24.71
N PHE A 1129 1.46 -75.10 -23.45
CA PHE A 1129 1.74 -73.80 -22.85
C PHE A 1129 2.25 -73.94 -21.42
N ALA A 1130 3.08 -73.00 -21.00
CA ALA A 1130 3.58 -72.93 -19.63
C ALA A 1130 3.71 -71.46 -19.21
N THR A 1131 3.24 -71.13 -18.00
CA THR A 1131 3.47 -69.80 -17.42
C THR A 1131 4.72 -69.81 -16.55
N LEU A 1132 5.67 -68.93 -16.88
CA LEU A 1132 6.90 -68.70 -16.14
C LEU A 1132 6.64 -67.72 -14.98
N LYS A 1133 6.92 -68.16 -13.75
CA LYS A 1133 6.79 -67.36 -12.53
C LYS A 1133 8.02 -67.53 -11.65
N ASP A 1134 8.38 -66.51 -10.88
CA ASP A 1134 9.42 -66.64 -9.87
C ASP A 1134 8.86 -67.17 -8.53
N GLU A 1135 9.73 -67.43 -7.55
CA GLU A 1135 9.33 -67.91 -6.21
C GLU A 1135 8.50 -66.88 -5.43
N PHE A 1136 8.46 -65.63 -5.88
CA PHE A 1136 7.69 -64.52 -5.31
C PHE A 1136 6.37 -64.26 -6.07
N LYS A 1137 5.99 -65.17 -6.98
CA LYS A 1137 4.77 -65.12 -7.82
C LYS A 1137 4.77 -64.02 -8.88
N ASN A 1138 5.91 -63.41 -9.18
CA ASN A 1138 6.04 -62.46 -10.29
C ASN A 1138 6.05 -63.22 -11.61
N LEU A 1139 5.39 -62.67 -12.63
CA LEU A 1139 5.44 -63.21 -13.99
C LEU A 1139 6.81 -62.94 -14.59
N GLY A 1140 7.30 -63.84 -15.45
CA GLY A 1140 8.52 -63.62 -16.21
C GLY A 1140 8.21 -63.16 -17.64
N PRO A 1141 7.86 -61.89 -17.91
CA PRO A 1141 7.61 -61.41 -19.26
C PRO A 1141 8.91 -61.30 -20.08
N ASP A 1142 8.79 -61.49 -21.39
CA ASP A 1142 9.86 -61.32 -22.39
C ASP A 1142 11.15 -62.14 -22.08
N GLN A 1143 11.00 -63.28 -21.41
CA GLN A 1143 12.09 -64.19 -21.07
C GLN A 1143 12.28 -65.26 -22.15
N LEU A 1144 13.52 -65.49 -22.58
CA LEU A 1144 13.84 -66.54 -23.54
C LEU A 1144 13.69 -67.94 -22.92
N VAL A 1145 13.00 -68.82 -23.65
CA VAL A 1145 12.75 -70.21 -23.25
C VAL A 1145 13.05 -71.15 -24.42
N ASN A 1146 13.58 -72.34 -24.10
CA ASN A 1146 13.88 -73.38 -25.07
C ASN A 1146 12.96 -74.57 -24.85
N TRP A 1147 12.35 -75.06 -25.92
CA TRP A 1147 11.53 -76.27 -25.89
C TRP A 1147 12.31 -77.44 -26.48
N PHE A 1148 12.34 -78.55 -25.76
CA PHE A 1148 12.97 -79.79 -26.20
C PHE A 1148 11.94 -80.92 -26.24
N SER A 1149 12.26 -81.94 -27.02
CA SER A 1149 11.47 -83.17 -27.12
C SER A 1149 12.39 -84.37 -27.08
N GLU A 1150 12.06 -85.35 -26.24
CA GLU A 1150 12.74 -86.64 -26.16
C GLU A 1150 11.79 -87.75 -26.61
N PRO A 1151 12.17 -88.61 -27.58
CA PRO A 1151 11.38 -89.78 -27.96
C PRO A 1151 11.47 -90.88 -26.88
N ALA A 1152 10.39 -91.64 -26.69
CA ALA A 1152 10.40 -92.84 -25.86
C ALA A 1152 11.25 -93.97 -26.48
N GLU A 1153 11.75 -94.90 -25.65
CA GLU A 1153 12.53 -96.07 -26.08
C GLU A 1153 11.81 -96.82 -27.22
N GLY A 1154 12.41 -96.81 -28.42
CA GLY A 1154 11.87 -97.43 -29.64
C GLY A 1154 11.34 -96.48 -30.71
N ASP A 1155 11.18 -95.18 -30.41
CA ASP A 1155 10.67 -94.15 -31.35
C ASP A 1155 11.75 -93.14 -31.81
N GLU A 1156 13.02 -93.42 -31.55
CA GLU A 1156 14.16 -92.51 -31.80
C GLU A 1156 14.34 -92.06 -33.25
N SER A 1157 13.84 -92.83 -34.23
CA SER A 1157 13.96 -92.51 -35.65
C SER A 1157 12.81 -91.67 -36.21
N LYS A 1158 11.80 -91.31 -35.39
CA LYS A 1158 10.59 -90.62 -35.84
C LYS A 1158 10.71 -89.10 -35.67
N PRO A 1159 10.43 -88.28 -36.70
CA PRO A 1159 10.57 -86.83 -36.62
C PRO A 1159 9.43 -86.19 -35.80
N ILE A 1160 9.79 -85.26 -34.91
CA ILE A 1160 8.87 -84.40 -34.15
C ILE A 1160 9.13 -82.94 -34.49
N ILE A 1161 8.07 -82.15 -34.69
CA ILE A 1161 8.18 -80.74 -35.07
C ILE A 1161 7.54 -79.87 -33.97
N ILE A 1162 8.34 -78.95 -33.43
CA ILE A 1162 7.92 -77.90 -32.48
C ILE A 1162 7.86 -76.57 -33.23
N ARG A 1163 6.74 -75.86 -33.16
CA ARG A 1163 6.57 -74.53 -33.76
C ARG A 1163 6.18 -73.48 -32.71
N PRO A 1164 6.85 -72.32 -32.66
CA PRO A 1164 8.03 -71.91 -33.43
C PRO A 1164 9.31 -72.69 -33.05
N ALA A 1165 10.23 -72.87 -34.01
CA ALA A 1165 11.40 -73.74 -33.89
C ALA A 1165 12.62 -73.08 -33.20
N SER A 1166 12.66 -71.75 -33.09
CA SER A 1166 13.71 -70.99 -32.40
C SER A 1166 13.17 -69.65 -31.88
N ASP A 1167 13.84 -69.08 -30.87
CA ASP A 1167 13.57 -67.76 -30.27
C ASP A 1167 12.18 -67.60 -29.63
N VAL A 1168 11.76 -68.61 -28.85
CA VAL A 1168 10.51 -68.53 -28.09
C VAL A 1168 10.74 -67.68 -26.84
N SER A 1169 10.11 -66.51 -26.77
CA SER A 1169 10.02 -65.72 -25.54
C SER A 1169 8.65 -65.91 -24.88
N THR A 1170 8.59 -65.70 -23.57
CA THR A 1170 7.31 -65.53 -22.88
C THR A 1170 6.64 -64.22 -23.29
N ASP A 1171 5.32 -64.20 -23.35
CA ASP A 1171 4.54 -62.98 -23.58
C ASP A 1171 4.46 -62.10 -22.32
N GLN A 1172 3.75 -60.97 -22.40
CA GLN A 1172 3.54 -60.04 -21.28
C GLN A 1172 2.86 -60.66 -20.06
N SER A 1173 2.23 -61.84 -20.20
CA SER A 1173 1.64 -62.61 -19.11
C SER A 1173 2.58 -63.70 -18.56
N GLY A 1174 3.83 -63.74 -19.03
CA GLY A 1174 4.80 -64.77 -18.70
C GLY A 1174 4.49 -66.12 -19.36
N LEU A 1175 3.61 -66.17 -20.36
CA LEU A 1175 3.17 -67.40 -21.02
C LEU A 1175 4.05 -67.70 -22.23
N THR A 1176 4.56 -68.92 -22.31
CA THR A 1176 5.14 -69.46 -23.55
C THR A 1176 4.19 -70.49 -24.15
N THR A 1177 4.03 -70.46 -25.47
CA THR A 1177 3.15 -71.39 -26.21
C THR A 1177 3.90 -71.97 -27.40
N VAL A 1178 3.77 -73.28 -27.59
CA VAL A 1178 4.30 -74.00 -28.76
C VAL A 1178 3.28 -75.03 -29.25
N PHE A 1179 3.32 -75.30 -30.56
CA PHE A 1179 2.53 -76.36 -31.17
C PHE A 1179 3.44 -77.52 -31.54
N VAL A 1180 3.10 -78.72 -31.07
CA VAL A 1180 3.88 -79.94 -31.30
C VAL A 1180 3.08 -80.93 -32.12
N HIS A 1181 3.70 -81.51 -33.15
CA HIS A 1181 3.10 -82.54 -33.99
C HIS A 1181 4.14 -83.53 -34.51
N ALA A 1182 3.78 -84.81 -34.48
CA ALA A 1182 4.59 -85.92 -35.01
C ALA A 1182 3.93 -86.50 -36.27
N PRO A 1183 4.44 -86.19 -37.49
CA PRO A 1183 3.83 -86.64 -38.74
C PRO A 1183 3.87 -88.17 -38.95
N GLU A 1184 4.81 -88.89 -38.32
CA GLU A 1184 4.98 -90.34 -38.45
C GLU A 1184 4.46 -91.14 -37.22
N GLY A 1185 3.79 -90.47 -36.28
CA GLY A 1185 3.38 -91.03 -34.98
C GLY A 1185 4.55 -91.23 -34.01
N GLY A 1186 4.29 -91.76 -32.82
CA GLY A 1186 5.28 -92.01 -31.76
C GLY A 1186 4.95 -91.34 -30.42
N THR A 1187 5.62 -91.79 -29.36
CA THR A 1187 5.47 -91.25 -28.01
C THR A 1187 6.65 -90.34 -27.69
N PHE A 1188 6.38 -89.07 -27.41
CA PHE A 1188 7.40 -88.06 -27.10
C PHE A 1188 7.10 -87.40 -25.76
N THR A 1189 8.15 -87.17 -24.96
CA THR A 1189 8.12 -86.30 -23.78
C THR A 1189 8.64 -84.94 -24.16
N PHE A 1190 7.96 -83.88 -23.72
CA PHE A 1190 8.36 -82.50 -24.00
C PHE A 1190 8.89 -81.87 -22.73
N GLU A 1191 9.91 -81.04 -22.85
CA GLU A 1191 10.34 -80.19 -21.74
C GLU A 1191 10.50 -78.76 -22.20
N VAL A 1192 10.23 -77.83 -21.29
CA VAL A 1192 10.51 -76.41 -21.49
C VAL A 1192 11.52 -75.95 -20.47
N ARG A 1193 12.59 -75.29 -20.95
CA ARG A 1193 13.70 -74.78 -20.15
C ARG A 1193 13.73 -73.26 -20.22
N SER A 1194 13.81 -72.60 -19.06
CA SER A 1194 14.12 -71.18 -19.01
C SER A 1194 15.61 -70.96 -19.25
N GLN A 1195 15.98 -70.05 -20.15
CA GLN A 1195 17.39 -69.71 -20.37
C GLN A 1195 18.00 -68.89 -19.21
N SER A 1196 17.17 -68.22 -18.40
CA SER A 1196 17.64 -67.36 -17.31
C SER A 1196 17.88 -68.11 -15.99
N SER A 1197 17.09 -69.15 -15.70
CA SER A 1197 17.21 -69.93 -14.45
C SER A 1197 17.69 -71.37 -14.63
N ASP A 1198 17.78 -71.87 -15.87
CA ASP A 1198 18.03 -73.27 -16.21
C ASP A 1198 17.03 -74.29 -15.63
N LYS A 1199 15.93 -73.83 -15.02
CA LYS A 1199 14.87 -74.72 -14.52
C LYS A 1199 14.04 -75.25 -15.68
N THR A 1200 13.82 -76.57 -15.69
CA THR A 1200 13.01 -77.27 -16.68
C THR A 1200 11.66 -77.70 -16.11
N LEU A 1201 10.63 -77.68 -16.93
CA LEU A 1201 9.36 -78.34 -16.67
C LEU A 1201 9.17 -79.46 -17.68
N PHE A 1202 9.00 -80.67 -17.17
CA PHE A 1202 8.72 -81.86 -17.96
C PHE A 1202 7.21 -82.03 -18.14
N PHE A 1203 6.79 -82.17 -19.38
CA PHE A 1203 5.49 -82.69 -19.75
C PHE A 1203 5.61 -84.21 -19.92
N GLY A 1204 4.69 -84.96 -19.31
CA GLY A 1204 4.57 -86.40 -19.50
C GLY A 1204 4.34 -86.81 -20.97
N PRO A 1205 4.40 -88.12 -21.26
CA PRO A 1205 4.45 -88.63 -22.63
C PRO A 1205 3.15 -88.36 -23.40
N ILE A 1206 3.28 -87.77 -24.59
CA ILE A 1206 2.20 -87.61 -25.57
C ILE A 1206 2.36 -88.66 -26.65
N THR A 1207 1.33 -89.47 -26.87
CA THR A 1207 1.33 -90.51 -27.90
C THR A 1207 0.58 -90.02 -29.13
N PHE A 1208 1.29 -89.91 -30.26
CA PHE A 1208 0.73 -89.60 -31.57
C PHE A 1208 0.53 -90.89 -32.37
N LEU A 1209 -0.66 -91.07 -32.94
CA LEU A 1209 -0.96 -92.21 -33.79
C LEU A 1209 -0.28 -92.05 -35.16
N PRO A 1210 0.27 -93.12 -35.75
CA PRO A 1210 0.81 -93.07 -37.11
C PRO A 1210 -0.30 -92.82 -38.13
N PRO A 1211 -0.01 -92.15 -39.27
CA PRO A 1211 -0.94 -92.09 -40.38
C PRO A 1211 -1.18 -93.52 -40.89
N GLY A 1212 -2.44 -93.96 -40.82
CA GLY A 1212 -2.86 -95.30 -41.24
C GLY A 1212 -2.73 -95.54 -42.74
#